data_AF-A0A5J6Z5F9-F1
#
_entry.id   AF-A0A5J6Z5F9-F1
#
_cell.length_a   1.000
_cell.length_b   1.000
_cell.length_c   1.000
_cell.angle_alpha   90.00
_cell.angle_beta   90.00
_cell.angle_gamma   90.00
#
_symmetry.space_group_name_H-M   'P 1'
#
loop_
_entity.id
_entity.type
_entity.pdbx_description
1 polymer ?
#
loop_
_entity_poly.entity_id
_entity_poly.type
_entity_poly.pdbx_seq_one_letter_code
_entity_poly.pdbx_strand_id
1 'polypeptide(L)'
;MRIAAILPRRIKPAILALPVAATLALPLIPVTANQTVVPAAEAQSSLGGSLGPGSSTDYLDPDSIPERTPVETEVRDIEGLPDGVEELRVEWITARWANVYIKSAAMPDQEMKVQILLARDWYTHPEKTFPEVWALDGLRARDDESGWTLETNIANFYADKNVNVILPVGGESSFYTDWQQPENGKHYKWESFLIKELPYVLKQGWRSNGERAVTGLSMGGTAAMNLATRYPDMFKFAGSFSGYLDTTSFGMPEGIAYATNDGGGYDATKMWGPFGSQDWIDHDPKLGVANLKGKSVYVSAGNGNTGKYDKDSALPGVPTNTAGMGLEVMSRMTSETFVKYAKKAGVDVVTKFRPSGTHSWPYWQFEMTEAWPYIADALKVPEEDRGTQCEIVGEIAANISKAPDLGACISNEYDGPASKTGAKKPGKIQDFRGGQAFWSPATGAHYTWGRIGALYAGMGGPGSWLGYPKSEEIAIKDGGRFVAFEGGNIYWHPSTGAVAVKSDIVEEYGKGGWENGPLGYPIEAAQQVEGKGAYQKFQNGVIYRNANGDTQYVQGLISQRYFEIGHLNSPLGFPKTDELNTPRGAKRTEFENGIIYWSPQTGAHEIYYGEIFDAWAKTGYEGGKWGFPVEAQKNIPAGGISQKFEKGTVTVTNGQVKFTPNA
;
A
#
# COMPACT_ATOMS: atom_id res chain seq x y z
N MET A 1 3.58 -12.01 79.87
CA MET A 1 2.13 -12.13 80.17
C MET A 1 1.47 -10.83 79.73
N ARG A 2 0.67 -10.85 78.65
CA ARG A 2 -0.81 -10.66 78.63
C ARG A 2 -1.22 -9.25 79.11
N ILE A 3 -1.94 -8.37 78.41
CA ILE A 3 -3.14 -8.49 77.54
C ILE A 3 -3.40 -7.13 76.84
N ALA A 4 -4.16 -7.19 75.74
CA ALA A 4 -4.59 -6.15 74.78
C ALA A 4 -5.83 -5.30 75.19
N ALA A 5 -6.11 -4.22 74.43
CA ALA A 5 -7.45 -3.71 73.99
C ALA A 5 -7.27 -2.39 73.16
N ILE A 6 -7.53 -2.32 71.85
CA ILE A 6 -8.80 -2.07 71.08
C ILE A 6 -9.38 -0.63 71.22
N LEU A 7 -9.51 0.03 70.03
CA LEU A 7 -10.10 1.34 69.63
C LEU A 7 -11.60 1.53 70.01
N PRO A 8 -12.27 2.74 69.90
CA PRO A 8 -12.45 3.50 68.64
C PRO A 8 -12.82 5.04 68.63
N ARG A 9 -12.86 5.60 67.40
CA ARG A 9 -13.67 6.74 66.83
C ARG A 9 -13.27 8.25 66.96
N ARG A 10 -12.77 8.79 65.82
CA ARG A 10 -13.31 9.89 64.92
C ARG A 10 -13.63 11.32 65.48
N ILE A 11 -12.95 12.37 64.94
CA ILE A 11 -13.43 13.53 64.10
C ILE A 11 -12.53 14.80 64.22
N LYS A 12 -12.00 15.27 63.05
CA LYS A 12 -11.58 16.62 62.53
C LYS A 12 -10.63 17.54 63.33
N PRO A 13 -9.70 18.25 62.63
CA PRO A 13 -9.90 19.66 62.25
C PRO A 13 -9.36 20.00 60.83
N ALA A 14 -10.05 20.80 60.02
CA ALA A 14 -10.05 22.28 59.89
C ALA A 14 -9.05 22.79 58.83
N ILE A 15 -9.63 23.46 57.83
CA ILE A 15 -9.00 24.08 56.66
C ILE A 15 -8.33 25.39 57.09
N LEU A 16 -7.09 25.62 56.64
CA LEU A 16 -6.47 26.94 56.64
C LEU A 16 -6.38 27.44 55.20
N ALA A 17 -7.03 28.57 54.94
CA ALA A 17 -6.84 29.40 53.76
C ALA A 17 -6.22 30.74 54.21
N LEU A 18 -5.35 31.33 53.38
CA LEU A 18 -5.05 32.77 53.25
C LEU A 18 -4.07 32.95 52.05
N PRO A 19 -3.98 34.16 51.45
CA PRO A 19 -4.22 34.35 50.02
C PRO A 19 -3.01 34.96 49.28
N VAL A 20 -2.99 34.83 47.95
CA VAL A 20 -2.07 35.57 47.09
C VAL A 20 -2.89 36.54 46.24
N ALA A 21 -2.69 37.83 46.48
CA ALA A 21 -3.14 38.91 45.62
C ALA A 21 -1.90 39.59 45.02
N ALA A 22 -1.77 39.55 43.70
CA ALA A 22 -0.97 40.50 42.93
C ALA A 22 -1.58 40.59 41.53
N THR A 23 -2.33 41.67 41.32
CA THR A 23 -2.94 42.08 40.06
C THR A 23 -1.91 42.84 39.20
N LEU A 24 -1.78 42.48 37.93
CA LEU A 24 -1.17 43.32 36.90
C LEU A 24 -2.16 43.46 35.73
N ALA A 25 -2.64 44.68 35.53
CA ALA A 25 -3.54 45.09 34.47
C ALA A 25 -2.75 45.51 33.22
N LEU A 26 -3.29 45.20 32.04
CA LEU A 26 -2.84 45.72 30.74
C LEU A 26 -3.97 46.57 30.13
N PRO A 27 -3.68 47.74 29.53
CA PRO A 27 -4.70 48.60 28.95
C PRO A 27 -5.02 48.20 27.49
N LEU A 28 -6.31 48.21 27.15
CA LEU A 28 -6.82 48.15 25.79
C LEU A 28 -6.80 49.55 25.16
N ILE A 29 -6.20 49.69 23.98
CA ILE A 29 -6.33 50.87 23.10
C ILE A 29 -7.12 50.43 21.86
N PRO A 30 -8.17 51.15 21.44
CA PRO A 30 -8.88 50.85 20.20
C PRO A 30 -8.17 51.51 19.02
N VAL A 31 -7.85 50.73 17.98
CA VAL A 31 -7.42 51.28 16.68
C VAL A 31 -8.58 51.14 15.70
N THR A 32 -9.02 52.29 15.20
CA THR A 32 -10.04 52.44 14.17
C THR A 32 -9.55 51.94 12.81
N ALA A 33 -10.38 51.14 12.15
CA ALA A 33 -10.15 50.58 10.82
C ALA A 33 -10.26 51.66 9.72
N ASN A 34 -9.31 51.65 8.77
CA ASN A 34 -9.56 52.06 7.39
C ASN A 34 -8.46 51.49 6.49
N GLN A 35 -8.65 50.28 5.96
CA GLN A 35 -7.96 49.83 4.75
C GLN A 35 -8.90 49.01 3.88
N THR A 36 -8.81 49.31 2.60
CA THR A 36 -9.59 48.86 1.44
C THR A 36 -9.56 47.35 1.26
N VAL A 37 -10.76 46.76 1.11
CA VAL A 37 -11.00 45.33 0.87
C VAL A 37 -10.90 45.03 -0.63
N VAL A 38 -10.06 44.06 -0.98
CA VAL A 38 -10.17 43.25 -2.21
C VAL A 38 -10.53 41.84 -1.73
N PRO A 39 -11.61 41.20 -2.25
CA PRO A 39 -12.29 40.13 -1.54
C PRO A 39 -11.54 38.80 -1.60
N ALA A 40 -11.29 38.21 -0.43
CA ALA A 40 -11.02 36.78 -0.29
C ALA A 40 -12.34 36.02 -0.51
N ALA A 41 -12.35 35.13 -1.50
CA ALA A 41 -13.50 34.27 -1.76
C ALA A 41 -13.59 33.19 -0.67
N GLU A 42 -14.65 33.28 0.12
CA GLU A 42 -15.14 32.20 0.98
C GLU A 42 -15.70 31.07 0.10
N ALA A 43 -15.27 29.84 0.37
CA ALA A 43 -16.03 28.65 -0.02
C ALA A 43 -15.91 27.63 1.12
N GLN A 44 -16.93 27.64 1.99
CA GLN A 44 -17.18 26.61 2.99
C GLN A 44 -17.63 25.30 2.33
N SER A 45 -17.21 24.23 3.00
CA SER A 45 -17.61 22.82 2.90
C SER A 45 -19.01 22.51 2.38
N SER A 46 -19.09 21.51 1.50
CA SER A 46 -20.20 20.55 1.47
C SER A 46 -19.66 19.14 1.24
N LEU A 47 -19.95 18.25 2.20
CA LEU A 47 -19.52 16.86 2.34
C LEU A 47 -20.18 15.88 1.36
N GLY A 48 -19.46 14.80 1.04
CA GLY A 48 -20.05 13.49 0.72
C GLY A 48 -19.08 12.56 -0.03
N GLY A 49 -18.76 11.40 0.55
CA GLY A 49 -18.19 10.25 -0.20
C GLY A 49 -16.97 9.60 0.45
N SER A 50 -17.17 8.45 1.09
CA SER A 50 -16.16 7.60 1.73
C SER A 50 -15.36 6.81 0.67
N LEU A 51 -14.04 6.64 0.91
CA LEU A 51 -13.04 5.76 0.25
C LEU A 51 -11.93 6.42 -0.62
N GLY A 52 -11.50 7.64 -0.30
CA GLY A 52 -10.18 8.20 -0.68
C GLY A 52 -9.52 8.91 0.51
N PRO A 53 -8.17 8.93 0.64
CA PRO A 53 -7.51 9.55 1.79
C PRO A 53 -7.55 11.08 1.63
N GLY A 54 -8.58 11.70 2.19
CA GLY A 54 -8.61 13.13 2.45
C GLY A 54 -9.98 13.77 2.37
N SER A 55 -10.78 13.69 3.44
CA SER A 55 -11.41 14.87 4.07
C SER A 55 -12.30 14.47 5.26
N SER A 56 -11.76 14.47 6.47
CA SER A 56 -12.48 14.82 7.69
C SER A 56 -11.48 14.90 8.84
N THR A 57 -11.80 15.73 9.82
CA THR A 57 -10.96 16.21 10.93
C THR A 57 -10.60 15.16 11.99
N ASP A 58 -10.66 13.87 11.68
CA ASP A 58 -10.35 12.75 12.59
C ASP A 58 -8.93 12.24 12.36
N TYR A 59 -7.96 13.16 12.38
CA TYR A 59 -6.56 12.78 12.52
C TYR A 59 -6.38 12.12 13.90
N LEU A 60 -5.53 11.08 13.96
CA LEU A 60 -4.90 10.50 15.16
C LEU A 60 -5.62 9.34 15.87
N ASP A 61 -5.96 8.29 15.13
CA ASP A 61 -5.82 6.95 15.71
C ASP A 61 -5.18 5.99 14.69
N PRO A 62 -3.85 5.77 14.73
CA PRO A 62 -3.18 4.83 13.82
C PRO A 62 -3.71 3.40 13.94
N ASP A 63 -4.37 3.03 15.04
CA ASP A 63 -4.99 1.71 15.20
C ASP A 63 -6.35 1.60 14.50
N SER A 64 -6.88 2.73 14.00
CA SER A 64 -8.13 2.79 13.23
C SER A 64 -7.93 2.79 11.71
N ILE A 65 -6.68 2.90 11.24
CA ILE A 65 -6.35 2.90 9.82
C ILE A 65 -6.35 1.44 9.32
N PRO A 66 -7.27 1.04 8.42
CA PRO A 66 -7.31 -0.33 7.94
C PRO A 66 -6.03 -0.70 7.18
N GLU A 67 -5.59 -1.95 7.34
CA GLU A 67 -4.41 -2.49 6.67
C GLU A 67 -4.48 -2.27 5.16
N ARG A 68 -3.40 -1.74 4.57
CA ARG A 68 -3.35 -1.46 3.14
C ARG A 68 -3.13 -2.76 2.37
N THR A 69 -4.21 -3.42 1.97
CA THR A 69 -4.11 -4.59 1.08
C THR A 69 -3.46 -4.18 -0.25
N PRO A 70 -2.47 -4.90 -0.79
CA PRO A 70 -1.94 -4.62 -2.13
C PRO A 70 -3.01 -4.84 -3.21
N VAL A 71 -2.96 -4.05 -4.29
CA VAL A 71 -3.80 -4.27 -5.49
C VAL A 71 -3.17 -5.34 -6.39
N GLU A 72 -1.85 -5.35 -6.44
CA GLU A 72 -1.05 -6.29 -7.21
C GLU A 72 0.24 -6.58 -6.44
N THR A 73 0.72 -7.81 -6.55
CA THR A 73 2.05 -8.21 -6.08
C THR A 73 2.83 -8.72 -7.27
N GLU A 74 3.97 -8.10 -7.53
CA GLU A 74 4.87 -8.42 -8.62
C GLU A 74 6.18 -8.95 -8.04
N VAL A 75 6.76 -9.97 -8.68
CA VAL A 75 8.14 -10.42 -8.42
C VAL A 75 8.97 -10.00 -9.62
N ARG A 76 10.05 -9.25 -9.36
CA ARG A 76 10.94 -8.73 -10.41
C ARG A 76 12.36 -9.13 -10.09
N ASP A 77 13.09 -9.50 -11.12
CA ASP A 77 14.53 -9.71 -11.02
C ASP A 77 15.24 -8.45 -11.55
N ILE A 78 16.04 -7.83 -10.69
CA ILE A 78 16.79 -6.61 -11.03
C ILE A 78 18.26 -7.00 -11.17
N GLU A 79 18.78 -6.91 -12.39
CA GLU A 79 20.19 -7.16 -12.65
C GLU A 79 21.09 -6.04 -12.07
N GLY A 80 22.33 -6.40 -11.70
CA GLY A 80 23.35 -5.44 -11.28
C GLY A 80 23.24 -4.95 -9.84
N LEU A 81 22.53 -5.68 -8.98
CA LEU A 81 22.52 -5.44 -7.53
C LEU A 81 23.79 -6.02 -6.85
N PRO A 82 24.21 -5.47 -5.69
CA PRO A 82 25.33 -6.02 -4.92
C PRO A 82 25.09 -7.47 -4.48
N ASP A 83 26.17 -8.23 -4.27
CA ASP A 83 26.11 -9.61 -3.79
C ASP A 83 25.30 -9.71 -2.49
N GLY A 84 24.29 -10.60 -2.49
CA GLY A 84 23.41 -10.82 -1.34
C GLY A 84 22.22 -9.85 -1.25
N VAL A 85 22.08 -8.91 -2.19
CA VAL A 85 20.95 -7.97 -2.27
C VAL A 85 20.00 -8.38 -3.39
N GLU A 86 18.70 -8.43 -3.09
CA GLU A 86 17.64 -8.85 -4.04
C GLU A 86 16.35 -8.06 -3.77
N GLU A 87 15.65 -7.61 -4.82
CA GLU A 87 14.27 -7.16 -4.70
C GLU A 87 13.35 -8.39 -4.74
N LEU A 88 12.81 -8.79 -3.59
CA LEU A 88 12.04 -10.01 -3.44
C LEU A 88 10.65 -9.89 -4.09
N ARG A 89 9.99 -8.75 -3.85
CA ARG A 89 8.67 -8.44 -4.42
C ARG A 89 8.35 -6.96 -4.29
N VAL A 90 7.40 -6.53 -5.10
CA VAL A 90 6.73 -5.25 -5.00
C VAL A 90 5.25 -5.47 -4.77
N GLU A 91 4.73 -4.82 -3.75
CA GLU A 91 3.30 -4.75 -3.46
C GLU A 91 2.79 -3.35 -3.81
N TRP A 92 1.99 -3.26 -4.86
CA TRP A 92 1.42 -2.00 -5.34
C TRP A 92 0.20 -1.62 -4.52
N ILE A 93 0.31 -0.58 -3.69
CA ILE A 93 -0.81 -0.03 -2.92
C ILE A 93 -1.70 0.82 -3.82
N THR A 94 -1.07 1.66 -4.65
CA THR A 94 -1.70 2.40 -5.76
C THR A 94 -0.73 2.41 -6.94
N ALA A 95 -1.14 2.96 -8.09
CA ALA A 95 -0.23 3.14 -9.23
C ALA A 95 1.02 3.98 -8.90
N ARG A 96 0.98 4.86 -7.91
CA ARG A 96 2.15 5.69 -7.53
C ARG A 96 2.67 5.40 -6.14
N TRP A 97 2.27 4.28 -5.54
CA TRP A 97 2.69 3.87 -4.22
C TRP A 97 3.03 2.39 -4.22
N ALA A 98 4.32 2.09 -4.11
CA ALA A 98 4.86 0.76 -4.03
C ALA A 98 5.43 0.46 -2.64
N ASN A 99 5.14 -0.72 -2.09
CA ASN A 99 5.87 -1.33 -1.00
C ASN A 99 6.90 -2.29 -1.61
N VAL A 100 8.19 -2.02 -1.42
CA VAL A 100 9.29 -2.79 -1.98
C VAL A 100 9.93 -3.61 -0.88
N TYR A 101 10.04 -4.92 -1.08
CA TYR A 101 10.66 -5.84 -0.13
C TYR A 101 12.02 -6.26 -0.64
N ILE A 102 13.05 -6.00 0.15
CA ILE A 102 14.45 -6.16 -0.23
C ILE A 102 15.11 -7.13 0.73
N LYS A 103 15.81 -8.13 0.19
CA LYS A 103 16.77 -8.92 0.94
C LYS A 103 18.04 -8.11 1.09
N SER A 104 18.46 -7.86 2.33
CA SER A 104 19.67 -7.11 2.63
C SER A 104 20.84 -8.06 2.90
N ALA A 105 22.03 -7.71 2.38
CA ALA A 105 23.26 -8.43 2.73
C ALA A 105 23.74 -8.06 4.15
N ALA A 106 23.55 -6.80 4.54
CA ALA A 106 23.89 -6.27 5.86
C ALA A 106 22.93 -6.73 6.97
N MET A 107 21.66 -6.99 6.64
CA MET A 107 20.63 -7.49 7.57
C MET A 107 19.89 -8.70 6.96
N PRO A 108 20.54 -9.87 6.82
CA PRO A 108 19.97 -11.02 6.11
C PRO A 108 18.84 -11.74 6.87
N ASP A 109 18.71 -11.49 8.17
CA ASP A 109 17.73 -12.18 9.03
C ASP A 109 16.31 -11.61 8.91
N GLN A 110 16.11 -10.51 8.18
CA GLN A 110 14.80 -9.88 7.97
C GLN A 110 14.66 -9.31 6.55
N GLU A 111 13.43 -9.28 6.05
CA GLU A 111 13.11 -8.56 4.81
C GLU A 111 13.00 -7.07 5.10
N MET A 112 13.72 -6.26 4.31
CA MET A 112 13.68 -4.81 4.43
C MET A 112 12.53 -4.25 3.60
N LYS A 113 11.56 -3.59 4.23
CA LYS A 113 10.46 -2.93 3.54
C LYS A 113 10.79 -1.45 3.30
N VAL A 114 10.64 -1.00 2.06
CA VAL A 114 10.80 0.41 1.67
C VAL A 114 9.57 0.85 0.88
N GLN A 115 8.92 1.91 1.33
CA GLN A 115 7.84 2.53 0.58
C GLN A 115 8.41 3.53 -0.42
N ILE A 116 7.89 3.49 -1.65
CA ILE A 116 8.25 4.42 -2.71
C ILE A 116 6.98 5.11 -3.21
N LEU A 117 6.94 6.43 -3.06
CA LEU A 117 5.97 7.27 -3.74
C LEU A 117 6.59 7.76 -5.04
N LEU A 118 6.02 7.32 -6.16
CA LEU A 118 6.59 7.55 -7.48
C LEU A 118 6.31 8.97 -7.97
N ALA A 119 7.30 9.54 -8.68
CA ALA A 119 7.19 10.82 -9.33
C ALA A 119 5.92 10.93 -10.20
N ARG A 120 5.36 12.15 -10.28
CA ARG A 120 4.18 12.47 -11.09
C ARG A 120 4.27 11.84 -12.49
N ASP A 121 5.37 12.09 -13.19
CA ASP A 121 5.53 11.70 -14.59
C ASP A 121 6.11 10.29 -14.80
N TRP A 122 6.04 9.45 -13.77
CA TRP A 122 6.50 8.06 -13.86
C TRP A 122 5.96 7.36 -15.12
N TYR A 123 4.65 7.40 -15.35
CA TYR A 123 4.04 6.72 -16.49
C TYR A 123 4.05 7.53 -17.80
N THR A 124 3.99 8.86 -17.70
CA THR A 124 3.92 9.74 -18.88
C THR A 124 5.26 9.88 -19.58
N HIS A 125 6.35 9.77 -18.84
CA HIS A 125 7.72 9.82 -19.34
C HIS A 125 8.51 8.58 -18.87
N PRO A 126 8.28 7.39 -19.49
CA PRO A 126 8.90 6.13 -19.08
C PRO A 126 10.44 6.12 -19.22
N GLU A 127 11.01 7.02 -20.01
CA GLU A 127 12.45 7.22 -20.19
C GLU A 127 13.08 8.16 -19.14
N LYS A 128 12.27 8.96 -18.45
CA LYS A 128 12.76 9.96 -17.49
C LYS A 128 13.28 9.27 -16.23
N THR A 129 14.35 9.83 -15.67
CA THR A 129 14.91 9.47 -14.37
C THR A 129 14.65 10.59 -13.36
N PHE A 130 14.42 10.23 -12.10
CA PHE A 130 13.96 11.16 -11.07
C PHE A 130 14.96 11.25 -9.92
N PRO A 131 15.09 12.40 -9.25
CA PRO A 131 15.83 12.50 -8.01
C PRO A 131 15.04 11.88 -6.85
N GLU A 132 15.72 11.68 -5.73
CA GLU A 132 15.18 11.00 -4.56
C GLU A 132 15.00 11.96 -3.37
N VAL A 133 13.89 11.85 -2.66
CA VAL A 133 13.64 12.51 -1.37
C VAL A 133 13.41 11.44 -0.31
N TRP A 134 14.37 11.27 0.60
CA TRP A 134 14.26 10.27 1.66
C TRP A 134 13.57 10.90 2.88
N ALA A 135 12.58 10.20 3.43
CA ALA A 135 11.83 10.61 4.61
C ALA A 135 11.97 9.54 5.69
N LEU A 136 12.94 9.73 6.58
CA LEU A 136 13.28 8.82 7.67
C LEU A 136 12.32 9.01 8.85
N ASP A 137 11.90 7.89 9.44
CA ASP A 137 10.89 7.83 10.48
C ASP A 137 11.45 8.16 11.88
N GLY A 138 10.56 8.30 12.85
CA GLY A 138 10.88 8.58 14.24
C GLY A 138 11.24 7.33 15.06
N LEU A 139 11.40 7.55 16.36
CA LEU A 139 11.86 6.54 17.31
C LEU A 139 10.94 5.31 17.42
N ARG A 140 9.63 5.51 17.20
CA ARG A 140 8.57 4.49 17.31
C ARG A 140 8.15 3.94 15.94
N ALA A 141 9.09 3.87 14.99
CA ALA A 141 8.83 3.37 13.64
C ALA A 141 8.24 1.94 13.71
N ARG A 142 7.08 1.75 13.06
CA ARG A 142 6.40 0.46 13.01
C ARG A 142 6.94 -0.38 11.85
N ASP A 143 6.91 -1.70 12.00
CA ASP A 143 7.41 -2.62 10.98
C ASP A 143 6.39 -2.84 9.82
N ASP A 144 5.16 -2.33 9.94
CA ASP A 144 4.09 -2.48 8.94
C ASP A 144 4.00 -1.34 7.91
N GLU A 145 4.14 -0.08 8.33
CA GLU A 145 4.05 1.10 7.46
C GLU A 145 4.89 2.28 7.99
N SER A 146 5.41 3.13 7.11
CA SER A 146 6.07 4.36 7.55
C SER A 146 5.07 5.28 8.24
N GLY A 147 5.44 5.81 9.41
CA GLY A 147 4.66 6.78 10.15
C GLY A 147 4.34 8.03 9.31
N TRP A 148 5.21 8.40 8.36
CA TRP A 148 4.93 9.49 7.42
C TRP A 148 3.65 9.24 6.61
N THR A 149 3.49 8.05 6.04
CA THR A 149 2.31 7.72 5.24
C THR A 149 1.08 7.37 6.09
N LEU A 150 1.31 6.92 7.31
CA LEU A 150 0.27 6.58 8.28
C LEU A 150 -0.38 7.84 8.88
N GLU A 151 0.43 8.83 9.23
CA GLU A 151 0.02 9.94 10.12
C GLU A 151 -0.02 11.30 9.42
N THR A 152 0.35 11.33 8.13
CA THR A 152 0.41 12.58 7.35
C THR A 152 -0.19 12.44 5.96
N ASN A 153 -0.31 13.58 5.27
CA ASN A 153 -0.72 13.62 3.86
C ASN A 153 0.49 13.67 2.90
N ILE A 154 1.67 13.17 3.28
CA ILE A 154 2.89 13.19 2.46
C ILE A 154 2.68 12.59 1.05
N ALA A 155 1.90 11.51 0.94
CA ALA A 155 1.58 10.89 -0.35
C ALA A 155 0.81 11.85 -1.27
N ASN A 156 -0.18 12.55 -0.73
CA ASN A 156 -0.94 13.56 -1.46
C ASN A 156 -0.09 14.80 -1.77
N PHE A 157 0.82 15.16 -0.86
CA PHE A 157 1.71 16.31 -1.05
C PHE A 157 2.71 16.07 -2.19
N TYR A 158 3.26 14.86 -2.34
CA TYR A 158 4.23 14.55 -3.38
C TYR A 158 3.64 14.05 -4.70
N ALA A 159 2.33 13.76 -4.74
CA ALA A 159 1.65 13.24 -5.94
C ALA A 159 1.81 14.11 -7.21
N ASP A 160 2.06 15.40 -7.06
CA ASP A 160 2.19 16.38 -8.15
C ASP A 160 3.64 16.80 -8.44
N LYS A 161 4.62 16.14 -7.82
CA LYS A 161 6.06 16.46 -7.91
C LYS A 161 6.82 15.38 -8.65
N ASN A 162 7.84 15.80 -9.40
CA ASN A 162 8.66 14.90 -10.22
C ASN A 162 9.89 14.38 -9.46
N VAL A 163 9.64 13.77 -8.30
CA VAL A 163 10.65 13.14 -7.43
C VAL A 163 10.12 11.81 -6.91
N ASN A 164 11.02 10.86 -6.68
CA ASN A 164 10.67 9.64 -5.96
C ASN A 164 10.85 9.88 -4.46
N VAL A 165 9.82 9.65 -3.65
CA VAL A 165 9.92 9.74 -2.19
C VAL A 165 10.20 8.36 -1.63
N ILE A 166 11.28 8.22 -0.86
CA ILE A 166 11.77 6.96 -0.32
C ILE A 166 11.53 6.94 1.19
N LEU A 167 10.72 6.00 1.67
CA LEU A 167 10.33 5.90 3.08
C LEU A 167 10.67 4.49 3.60
N PRO A 168 11.87 4.29 4.17
CA PRO A 168 12.22 3.03 4.81
C PRO A 168 11.26 2.73 5.98
N VAL A 169 10.73 1.51 6.03
CA VAL A 169 9.73 1.08 7.02
C VAL A 169 10.39 0.27 8.14
N GLY A 170 9.95 0.46 9.38
CA GLY A 170 10.48 -0.22 10.56
C GLY A 170 11.75 0.40 11.12
N GLY A 171 12.45 -0.38 11.95
CA GLY A 171 13.69 0.06 12.58
C GLY A 171 13.48 0.90 13.84
N GLU A 172 12.49 0.53 14.66
CA GLU A 172 12.25 1.12 15.98
C GLU A 172 13.57 1.32 16.75
N SER A 173 13.80 2.54 17.24
CA SER A 173 15.00 2.99 17.95
C SER A 173 16.34 2.84 17.23
N SER A 174 16.37 2.46 15.95
CA SER A 174 17.61 2.12 15.24
C SER A 174 18.59 3.27 15.01
N PHE A 175 18.13 4.53 15.09
CA PHE A 175 18.84 5.74 14.63
C PHE A 175 19.36 5.65 13.19
N TYR A 176 18.80 4.71 12.40
CA TYR A 176 19.27 4.34 11.07
C TYR A 176 20.81 4.18 10.98
N THR A 177 21.44 3.68 12.05
CA THR A 177 22.89 3.46 12.17
C THR A 177 23.23 1.97 12.12
N ASP A 178 24.52 1.67 11.96
CA ASP A 178 25.06 0.33 12.20
C ASP A 178 25.35 0.15 13.70
N TRP A 179 24.65 -0.78 14.35
CA TRP A 179 24.82 -1.06 15.78
C TRP A 179 26.06 -1.92 16.02
N GLN A 180 26.79 -1.62 17.09
CA GLN A 180 27.94 -2.42 17.51
C GLN A 180 27.53 -3.83 17.96
N GLN A 181 26.43 -3.94 18.71
CA GLN A 181 25.95 -5.20 19.28
C GLN A 181 24.47 -5.44 18.95
N PRO A 182 24.04 -6.71 18.81
CA PRO A 182 22.63 -7.03 18.64
C PRO A 182 21.84 -6.82 19.94
N GLU A 183 20.54 -6.54 19.79
CA GLU A 183 19.61 -6.38 20.91
C GLU A 183 18.17 -6.71 20.51
N ASN A 184 17.38 -7.26 21.45
CA ASN A 184 15.97 -7.59 21.25
C ASN A 184 15.70 -8.43 20.00
N GLY A 185 16.63 -9.34 19.67
CA GLY A 185 16.54 -10.19 18.48
C GLY A 185 16.84 -9.50 17.15
N LYS A 186 17.26 -8.23 17.17
CA LYS A 186 17.62 -7.44 15.99
C LYS A 186 19.13 -7.10 16.01
N HIS A 187 19.78 -7.14 14.84
CA HIS A 187 21.13 -6.58 14.66
C HIS A 187 21.08 -5.51 13.58
N TYR A 188 20.83 -4.28 14.00
CA TYR A 188 20.63 -3.18 13.08
C TYR A 188 21.92 -2.81 12.32
N LYS A 189 21.84 -2.86 10.99
CA LYS A 189 22.85 -2.36 10.05
C LYS A 189 22.21 -1.42 9.02
N TRP A 190 21.40 -0.48 9.52
CA TRP A 190 20.60 0.42 8.70
C TRP A 190 21.46 1.40 7.89
N GLU A 191 22.58 1.89 8.43
CA GLU A 191 23.47 2.77 7.67
C GLU A 191 24.06 2.01 6.48
N SER A 192 24.52 0.78 6.70
CA SER A 192 25.03 -0.07 5.60
C SER A 192 23.94 -0.36 4.56
N PHE A 193 22.72 -0.72 4.96
CA PHE A 193 21.61 -0.92 4.02
C PHE A 193 21.30 0.35 3.21
N LEU A 194 21.11 1.49 3.90
CA LEU A 194 20.74 2.74 3.27
C LEU A 194 21.84 3.30 2.36
N ILE A 195 23.11 3.11 2.70
CA ILE A 195 24.22 3.73 1.97
C ILE A 195 24.81 2.81 0.90
N LYS A 196 24.87 1.50 1.14
CA LYS A 196 25.60 0.56 0.27
C LYS A 196 24.69 -0.31 -0.58
N GLU A 197 23.42 -0.48 -0.21
CA GLU A 197 22.51 -1.42 -0.87
C GLU A 197 21.35 -0.71 -1.57
N LEU A 198 20.53 0.03 -0.80
CA LEU A 198 19.34 0.70 -1.32
C LEU A 198 19.60 1.62 -2.53
N PRO A 199 20.70 2.40 -2.61
CA PRO A 199 20.95 3.25 -3.77
C PRO A 199 21.10 2.48 -5.09
N TYR A 200 21.59 1.24 -5.05
CA TYR A 200 21.67 0.38 -6.23
C TYR A 200 20.29 -0.13 -6.64
N VAL A 201 19.47 -0.56 -5.67
CA VAL A 201 18.07 -0.95 -5.93
C VAL A 201 17.32 0.20 -6.59
N LEU A 202 17.42 1.41 -6.04
CA LEU A 202 16.74 2.60 -6.57
C LEU A 202 17.23 2.99 -7.97
N LYS A 203 18.53 2.87 -8.23
CA LYS A 203 19.11 3.20 -9.53
C LYS A 203 18.73 2.19 -10.62
N GLN A 204 18.80 0.89 -10.32
CA GLN A 204 18.55 -0.16 -11.31
C GLN A 204 17.06 -0.44 -11.52
N GLY A 205 16.25 -0.43 -10.45
CA GLY A 205 14.83 -0.78 -10.51
C GLY A 205 13.87 0.40 -10.59
N TRP A 206 14.26 1.57 -10.10
CA TRP A 206 13.31 2.66 -9.78
C TRP A 206 13.64 3.98 -10.49
N ARG A 207 14.42 3.93 -11.58
CA ARG A 207 14.79 5.07 -12.43
C ARG A 207 15.29 6.28 -11.66
N SER A 208 16.07 6.04 -10.60
CA SER A 208 16.76 7.11 -9.90
C SER A 208 17.91 7.68 -10.74
N ASN A 209 18.04 9.01 -10.77
CA ASN A 209 19.20 9.70 -11.34
C ASN A 209 20.38 9.83 -10.35
N GLY A 210 20.20 9.42 -9.09
CA GLY A 210 21.22 9.45 -8.04
C GLY A 210 21.39 10.79 -7.31
N GLU A 211 20.64 11.83 -7.66
CA GLU A 211 20.56 13.09 -6.91
C GLU A 211 19.62 12.90 -5.71
N ARG A 212 20.08 13.17 -4.49
CA ARG A 212 19.36 12.81 -3.26
C ARG A 212 19.23 13.96 -2.26
N ALA A 213 18.05 14.06 -1.68
CA ALA A 213 17.78 14.80 -0.46
C ALA A 213 17.48 13.80 0.65
N VAL A 214 18.11 13.95 1.82
CA VAL A 214 17.76 13.14 3.00
C VAL A 214 17.11 14.01 4.05
N THR A 215 15.96 13.56 4.53
CA THR A 215 15.19 14.23 5.57
C THR A 215 14.67 13.23 6.58
N GLY A 216 14.32 13.69 7.77
CA GLY A 216 13.65 12.86 8.75
C GLY A 216 13.21 13.64 9.97
N LEU A 217 12.40 12.99 10.79
CA LEU A 217 11.91 13.56 12.04
C LEU A 217 12.48 12.84 13.26
N SER A 218 12.64 13.53 14.39
CA SER A 218 13.12 12.90 15.64
C SER A 218 14.43 12.13 15.43
N MET A 219 14.45 10.84 15.75
CA MET A 219 15.50 9.87 15.41
C MET A 219 15.94 9.95 13.94
N GLY A 220 14.99 9.95 12.98
CA GLY A 220 15.26 10.10 11.55
C GLY A 220 15.87 11.46 11.19
N GLY A 221 15.59 12.52 11.95
CA GLY A 221 16.22 13.83 11.77
C GLY A 221 17.69 13.84 12.22
N THR A 222 18.00 13.15 13.32
CA THR A 222 19.39 12.87 13.72
C THR A 222 20.11 12.02 12.66
N ALA A 223 19.46 10.94 12.20
CA ALA A 223 20.00 10.07 11.18
C ALA A 223 20.28 10.80 9.86
N ALA A 224 19.34 11.61 9.37
CA ALA A 224 19.50 12.38 8.14
C ALA A 224 20.76 13.25 8.18
N MET A 225 21.01 13.92 9.31
CA MET A 225 22.22 14.74 9.48
C MET A 225 23.48 13.89 9.63
N ASN A 226 23.44 12.77 10.36
CA ASN A 226 24.58 11.85 10.47
C ASN A 226 24.97 11.25 9.12
N LEU A 227 24.00 10.76 8.34
CA LEU A 227 24.26 10.25 6.99
C LEU A 227 24.85 11.33 6.09
N ALA A 228 24.32 12.56 6.14
CA ALA A 228 24.81 13.66 5.32
C ALA A 228 26.22 14.15 5.74
N THR A 229 26.55 14.16 7.03
CA THR A 229 27.90 14.56 7.48
C THR A 229 28.95 13.49 7.21
N ARG A 230 28.56 12.20 7.27
CA ARG A 230 29.45 11.05 7.04
C ARG A 230 29.63 10.72 5.56
N TYR A 231 28.60 10.94 4.75
CA TYR A 231 28.59 10.68 3.30
C TYR A 231 28.17 11.94 2.52
N PRO A 232 28.94 13.05 2.62
CA PRO A 232 28.53 14.36 2.10
C PRO A 232 28.36 14.39 0.58
N ASP A 233 29.00 13.49 -0.17
CA ASP A 233 28.87 13.44 -1.63
C ASP A 233 27.57 12.79 -2.10
N MET A 234 26.92 11.98 -1.25
CA MET A 234 25.69 11.27 -1.61
C MET A 234 24.46 12.16 -1.62
N PHE A 235 24.47 13.26 -0.84
CA PHE A 235 23.30 14.11 -0.63
C PHE A 235 23.58 15.55 -1.08
N LYS A 236 22.58 16.17 -1.70
CA LYS A 236 22.57 17.61 -2.04
C LYS A 236 21.84 18.45 -0.98
N PHE A 237 20.93 17.81 -0.26
CA PHE A 237 20.12 18.41 0.80
C PHE A 237 20.08 17.51 2.04
N ALA A 238 20.12 18.13 3.22
CA ALA A 238 19.91 17.47 4.50
C ALA A 238 18.88 18.24 5.35
N GLY A 239 17.82 17.56 5.79
CA GLY A 239 16.73 18.15 6.57
C GLY A 239 16.50 17.42 7.89
N SER A 240 16.45 18.17 9.00
CA SER A 240 16.10 17.64 10.32
C SER A 240 14.86 18.33 10.86
N PHE A 241 13.81 17.55 11.09
CA PHE A 241 12.54 18.01 11.67
C PHE A 241 12.44 17.57 13.13
N SER A 242 12.73 18.47 14.05
CA SER A 242 12.80 18.16 15.48
C SER A 242 13.74 16.98 15.81
N GLY A 243 14.90 16.88 15.15
CA GLY A 243 15.91 15.87 15.47
C GLY A 243 16.81 16.25 16.65
N TYR A 244 17.60 15.29 17.14
CA TYR A 244 18.64 15.50 18.17
C TYR A 244 19.99 15.72 17.48
N LEU A 245 20.41 16.97 17.34
CA LEU A 245 21.58 17.35 16.53
C LEU A 245 22.87 17.55 17.33
N ASP A 246 22.89 17.00 18.54
CA ASP A 246 24.02 16.99 19.47
C ASP A 246 23.90 15.71 20.30
N THR A 247 24.81 14.76 20.09
CA THR A 247 24.76 13.45 20.76
C THR A 247 25.82 13.30 21.85
N THR A 248 26.84 14.17 21.91
CA THR A 248 27.98 14.02 22.83
C THR A 248 28.08 15.07 23.92
N SER A 249 27.33 16.19 23.85
CA SER A 249 27.39 17.20 24.91
C SER A 249 26.90 16.62 26.25
N PHE A 250 27.37 17.19 27.35
CA PHE A 250 27.05 16.72 28.70
C PHE A 250 25.54 16.51 28.89
N GLY A 251 25.14 15.28 29.26
CA GLY A 251 23.74 14.88 29.47
C GLY A 251 22.99 14.42 28.22
N MET A 252 23.55 14.62 27.01
CA MET A 252 22.91 14.20 25.76
C MET A 252 22.95 12.68 25.52
N PRO A 253 24.09 11.97 25.75
CA PRO A 253 24.09 10.50 25.65
C PRO A 253 23.06 9.85 26.55
N GLU A 254 22.91 10.33 27.79
CA GLU A 254 21.91 9.85 28.75
C GLU A 254 20.47 10.16 28.30
N GLY A 255 20.24 11.34 27.72
CA GLY A 255 18.95 11.73 27.17
C GLY A 255 18.53 10.85 25.98
N ILE A 256 19.48 10.55 25.08
CA ILE A 256 19.26 9.62 23.96
C ILE A 256 19.05 8.20 24.47
N ALA A 257 19.82 7.75 25.46
CA ALA A 257 19.62 6.45 26.08
C ALA A 257 18.23 6.30 26.72
N TYR A 258 17.73 7.35 27.39
CA TYR A 258 16.36 7.38 27.89
C TYR A 258 15.33 7.27 26.76
N ALA A 259 15.50 8.04 25.68
CA ALA A 259 14.60 7.98 24.54
C ALA A 259 14.59 6.58 23.90
N THR A 260 15.77 6.03 23.57
CA THR A 260 15.94 4.69 23.00
C THR A 260 15.32 3.59 23.89
N ASN A 261 15.39 3.75 25.21
CA ASN A 261 14.73 2.84 26.14
C ASN A 261 13.19 2.99 26.16
N ASP A 262 12.68 4.22 26.11
CA ASP A 262 11.24 4.51 26.02
C ASP A 262 10.63 4.07 24.67
N GLY A 263 11.41 4.13 23.59
CA GLY A 263 11.04 3.71 22.24
C GLY A 263 11.27 2.23 21.95
N GLY A 264 10.98 1.33 22.88
CA GLY A 264 11.06 -0.13 22.64
C GLY A 264 12.02 -0.91 23.54
N GLY A 265 12.53 -0.30 24.61
CA GLY A 265 13.32 -0.98 25.63
C GLY A 265 14.77 -1.24 25.26
N TYR A 266 15.31 -0.51 24.29
CA TYR A 266 16.68 -0.71 23.81
C TYR A 266 17.72 0.01 24.69
N ASP A 267 18.98 -0.41 24.56
CA ASP A 267 20.17 0.10 25.25
C ASP A 267 21.08 0.82 24.25
N ALA A 268 21.15 2.15 24.35
CA ALA A 268 21.99 2.98 23.48
C ALA A 268 23.49 2.65 23.57
N THR A 269 23.95 1.98 24.63
CA THR A 269 25.35 1.53 24.71
C THR A 269 25.66 0.33 23.83
N LYS A 270 24.65 -0.41 23.34
CA LYS A 270 24.82 -1.44 22.31
C LYS A 270 24.83 -0.86 20.90
N MET A 271 24.22 0.31 20.71
CA MET A 271 24.21 1.04 19.46
C MET A 271 25.60 1.63 19.13
N TRP A 272 26.10 2.54 19.97
CA TRP A 272 27.37 3.26 19.75
C TRP A 272 28.44 2.99 20.82
N GLY A 273 28.27 1.96 21.66
CA GLY A 273 29.23 1.66 22.72
C GLY A 273 29.08 2.58 23.94
N PRO A 274 30.06 2.55 24.86
CA PRO A 274 30.05 3.41 26.06
C PRO A 274 29.91 4.89 25.72
N PHE A 275 29.23 5.68 26.56
CA PHE A 275 29.06 7.11 26.33
C PHE A 275 30.42 7.82 26.17
N GLY A 276 30.54 8.61 25.11
CA GLY A 276 31.80 9.28 24.75
C GLY A 276 32.80 8.41 23.97
N SER A 277 32.41 7.19 23.56
CA SER A 277 33.19 6.41 22.59
C SER A 277 33.35 7.16 21.27
N GLN A 278 34.25 6.66 20.41
CA GLN A 278 34.42 7.21 19.07
C GLN A 278 33.13 7.14 18.25
N ASP A 279 32.32 6.08 18.38
CA ASP A 279 31.08 5.95 17.63
C ASP A 279 30.04 7.01 18.03
N TRP A 280 30.01 7.44 19.29
CA TRP A 280 29.17 8.59 19.69
C TRP A 280 29.63 9.89 19.02
N ILE A 281 30.95 10.11 18.92
CA ILE A 281 31.56 11.29 18.28
C ILE A 281 31.29 11.28 16.77
N ASP A 282 31.43 10.11 16.16
CA ASP A 282 31.26 9.83 14.75
C ASP A 282 29.79 9.96 14.29
N HIS A 283 28.84 9.87 15.23
CA HIS A 283 27.40 10.05 15.03
C HIS A 283 26.87 11.30 15.75
N ASP A 284 27.71 12.33 15.86
CA ASP A 284 27.32 13.64 16.37
C ASP A 284 27.22 14.67 15.24
N PRO A 285 26.00 15.08 14.84
CA PRO A 285 25.80 16.07 13.79
C PRO A 285 26.56 17.38 14.04
N LYS A 286 26.64 17.85 15.28
CA LYS A 286 27.32 19.13 15.59
C LYS A 286 28.82 19.08 15.28
N LEU A 287 29.44 17.91 15.45
CA LEU A 287 30.88 17.72 15.25
C LEU A 287 31.19 17.47 13.76
N GLY A 288 30.29 16.79 13.04
CA GLY A 288 30.41 16.56 11.60
C GLY A 288 30.00 17.73 10.71
N VAL A 289 29.42 18.80 11.26
CA VAL A 289 28.73 19.86 10.48
C VAL A 289 29.59 20.51 9.39
N ALA A 290 30.91 20.60 9.57
CA ALA A 290 31.81 21.19 8.58
C ALA A 290 31.79 20.45 7.22
N ASN A 291 31.42 19.17 7.22
CA ASN A 291 31.30 18.35 6.01
C ASN A 291 30.09 18.74 5.14
N LEU A 292 29.15 19.52 5.68
CA LEU A 292 27.96 19.99 4.96
C LEU A 292 28.20 21.29 4.18
N LYS A 293 29.45 21.74 4.06
CA LYS A 293 29.77 22.98 3.35
C LYS A 293 29.35 22.90 1.88
N GLY A 294 28.61 23.89 1.42
CA GLY A 294 28.08 23.93 0.05
C GLY A 294 26.84 23.04 -0.18
N LYS A 295 26.25 22.48 0.88
CA LYS A 295 24.98 21.75 0.83
C LYS A 295 23.84 22.64 1.31
N SER A 296 22.62 22.34 0.86
CA SER A 296 21.42 22.96 1.42
C SER A 296 21.03 22.22 2.70
N VAL A 297 21.05 22.91 3.83
CA VAL A 297 20.77 22.33 5.16
C VAL A 297 19.55 22.99 5.77
N TYR A 298 18.58 22.20 6.21
CA TYR A 298 17.35 22.67 6.84
C TYR A 298 17.20 22.09 8.25
N VAL A 299 16.94 22.95 9.23
CA VAL A 299 16.74 22.55 10.63
C VAL A 299 15.49 23.24 11.17
N SER A 300 14.51 22.44 11.60
CA SER A 300 13.35 22.92 12.33
C SER A 300 13.25 22.30 13.72
N ALA A 301 12.73 23.08 14.65
CA ALA A 301 12.35 22.62 15.98
C ALA A 301 11.30 23.59 16.57
N GLY A 302 10.32 23.05 17.28
CA GLY A 302 9.40 23.77 18.15
C GLY A 302 10.03 24.07 19.51
N ASN A 303 9.22 24.31 20.53
CA ASN A 303 9.69 24.61 21.89
C ASN A 303 9.00 23.78 22.99
N GLY A 304 8.16 22.82 22.61
CA GLY A 304 7.41 21.95 23.54
C GLY A 304 6.10 22.55 24.05
N ASN A 305 5.83 23.83 23.83
CA ASN A 305 4.55 24.43 24.18
C ASN A 305 3.47 24.03 23.17
N THR A 306 2.21 23.99 23.61
CA THR A 306 1.07 23.77 22.71
C THR A 306 1.00 24.85 21.63
N GLY A 307 0.79 24.42 20.40
CA GLY A 307 0.51 25.27 19.26
C GLY A 307 -0.84 24.92 18.61
N LYS A 308 -1.00 25.36 17.35
CA LYS A 308 -2.26 25.27 16.60
C LYS A 308 -2.80 23.83 16.47
N TYR A 309 -1.95 22.81 16.54
CA TYR A 309 -2.33 21.41 16.36
C TYR A 309 -2.40 20.59 17.66
N ASP A 310 -2.22 21.24 18.83
CA ASP A 310 -2.19 20.57 20.12
C ASP A 310 -3.47 20.77 20.95
N LYS A 311 -3.72 19.86 21.88
CA LYS A 311 -4.68 20.06 22.97
C LYS A 311 -3.95 20.48 24.24
N ASP A 312 -4.39 21.58 24.83
CA ASP A 312 -3.92 22.02 26.15
C ASP A 312 -4.26 20.98 27.22
N SER A 313 -3.35 20.82 28.19
CA SER A 313 -3.65 20.16 29.46
C SER A 313 -4.50 21.07 30.36
N ALA A 314 -4.68 20.70 31.64
CA ALA A 314 -5.33 21.57 32.62
C ALA A 314 -4.59 22.91 32.85
N LEU A 315 -3.35 23.05 32.37
CA LEU A 315 -2.57 24.29 32.38
C LEU A 315 -2.42 24.83 30.94
N PRO A 316 -2.85 26.07 30.65
CA PRO A 316 -2.71 26.67 29.32
C PRO A 316 -1.25 26.72 28.85
N GLY A 317 -0.97 26.28 27.61
CA GLY A 317 0.40 26.28 27.05
C GLY A 317 1.18 24.97 27.27
N VAL A 318 0.67 24.03 28.07
CA VAL A 318 1.30 22.76 28.43
C VAL A 318 0.53 21.61 27.76
N PRO A 319 1.13 20.82 26.84
CA PRO A 319 0.42 19.71 26.20
C PRO A 319 0.08 18.58 27.19
N THR A 320 -0.96 17.81 26.85
CA THR A 320 -1.31 16.57 27.58
C THR A 320 -0.23 15.48 27.47
N ASN A 321 0.56 15.49 26.40
CA ASN A 321 1.72 14.61 26.21
C ASN A 321 3.01 15.27 26.75
N THR A 322 3.29 15.05 28.04
CA THR A 322 4.47 15.62 28.72
C THR A 322 5.80 15.00 28.27
N ALA A 323 5.80 13.74 27.81
CA ALA A 323 7.00 13.09 27.27
C ALA A 323 7.43 13.73 25.95
N GLY A 324 6.47 13.98 25.03
CA GLY A 324 6.71 14.68 23.77
C GLY A 324 7.21 16.11 23.97
N MET A 325 6.74 16.82 25.00
CA MET A 325 7.27 18.14 25.37
C MET A 325 8.75 18.08 25.76
N GLY A 326 9.14 17.12 26.61
CA GLY A 326 10.53 16.96 27.05
C GLY A 326 11.49 16.67 25.90
N LEU A 327 11.09 15.80 24.98
CA LEU A 327 11.87 15.48 23.77
C LEU A 327 11.97 16.70 22.82
N GLU A 328 10.90 17.48 22.66
CA GLU A 328 10.93 18.68 21.82
C GLU A 328 11.86 19.75 22.39
N VAL A 329 11.88 19.95 23.72
CA VAL A 329 12.82 20.87 24.38
C VAL A 329 14.27 20.42 24.16
N MET A 330 14.53 19.12 24.26
CA MET A 330 15.85 18.55 23.96
C MET A 330 16.23 18.75 22.50
N SER A 331 15.34 18.44 21.55
CA SER A 331 15.56 18.68 20.12
C SER A 331 15.84 20.16 19.84
N ARG A 332 15.07 21.07 20.45
CA ARG A 332 15.25 22.51 20.34
C ARG A 332 16.64 22.95 20.76
N MET A 333 17.08 22.53 21.94
CA MET A 333 18.39 22.85 22.48
C MET A 333 19.52 22.34 21.58
N THR A 334 19.46 21.08 21.14
CA THR A 334 20.48 20.47 20.29
C THR A 334 20.54 21.10 18.90
N SER A 335 19.38 21.43 18.32
CA SER A 335 19.27 22.14 17.03
C SER A 335 19.89 23.54 17.09
N GLU A 336 19.68 24.29 18.17
CA GLU A 336 20.36 25.58 18.36
C GLU A 336 21.89 25.42 18.51
N THR A 337 22.35 24.38 19.21
CA THR A 337 23.78 24.06 19.30
C THR A 337 24.37 23.73 17.94
N PHE A 338 23.69 22.89 17.15
CA PHE A 338 24.10 22.57 15.78
C PHE A 338 24.23 23.82 14.92
N VAL A 339 23.24 24.71 14.91
CA VAL A 339 23.27 25.97 14.14
C VAL A 339 24.43 26.88 14.58
N LYS A 340 24.75 26.94 15.87
CA LYS A 340 25.92 27.68 16.37
C LYS A 340 27.23 27.11 15.82
N TYR A 341 27.35 25.78 15.75
CA TYR A 341 28.52 25.11 15.17
C TYR A 341 28.58 25.28 13.65
N ALA A 342 27.45 25.16 12.96
CA ALA A 342 27.35 25.41 11.51
C ALA A 342 27.83 26.81 11.14
N LYS A 343 27.37 27.83 11.88
CA LYS A 343 27.82 29.22 11.69
C LYS A 343 29.32 29.38 11.89
N LYS A 344 29.91 28.71 12.89
CA LYS A 344 31.38 28.72 13.10
C LYS A 344 32.14 28.03 11.97
N ALA A 345 31.59 26.96 11.41
CA ALA A 345 32.17 26.21 10.29
C ALA A 345 31.96 26.90 8.92
N GLY A 346 31.12 27.93 8.86
CA GLY A 346 30.74 28.61 7.61
C GLY A 346 29.83 27.75 6.74
N VAL A 347 28.86 27.08 7.38
CA VAL A 347 27.79 26.31 6.72
C VAL A 347 26.49 27.07 6.90
N ASP A 348 25.84 27.39 5.77
CA ASP A 348 24.55 28.06 5.76
C ASP A 348 23.44 27.07 6.08
N VAL A 349 22.60 27.41 7.05
CA VAL A 349 21.49 26.58 7.53
C VAL A 349 20.21 27.38 7.48
N VAL A 350 19.20 26.87 6.79
CA VAL A 350 17.82 27.36 6.86
C VAL A 350 17.26 26.93 8.21
N THR A 351 16.88 27.90 9.05
CA THR A 351 16.43 27.64 10.42
C THR A 351 14.97 28.03 10.60
N LYS A 352 14.17 27.09 11.12
CA LYS A 352 12.73 27.24 11.30
C LYS A 352 12.36 26.90 12.74
N PHE A 353 12.50 27.91 13.56
CA PHE A 353 12.48 27.83 15.02
C PHE A 353 11.19 28.47 15.53
N ARG A 354 10.17 27.65 15.75
CA ARG A 354 8.82 28.14 16.03
C ARG A 354 8.61 28.52 17.50
N PRO A 355 7.79 29.55 17.78
CA PRO A 355 7.47 29.97 19.16
C PRO A 355 6.48 29.04 19.87
N SER A 356 5.95 28.04 19.17
CA SER A 356 5.07 26.98 19.70
C SER A 356 5.11 25.75 18.79
N GLY A 357 4.76 24.58 19.34
CA GLY A 357 4.74 23.32 18.61
C GLY A 357 5.33 22.18 19.45
N THR A 358 4.73 21.00 19.31
CA THR A 358 5.10 19.77 20.02
C THR A 358 5.72 18.75 19.07
N HIS A 359 6.29 17.68 19.65
CA HIS A 359 6.87 16.54 18.94
C HIS A 359 5.79 15.64 18.32
N SER A 360 5.07 16.13 17.30
CA SER A 360 3.93 15.43 16.68
C SER A 360 3.82 15.58 15.15
N TRP A 361 3.14 14.63 14.53
CA TRP A 361 3.01 14.44 13.08
C TRP A 361 2.51 15.65 12.27
N PRO A 362 1.48 16.40 12.69
CA PRO A 362 1.01 17.56 11.92
C PRO A 362 2.07 18.65 11.77
N TYR A 363 2.94 18.83 12.77
CA TYR A 363 4.04 19.79 12.69
C TYR A 363 5.12 19.32 11.72
N TRP A 364 5.46 18.03 11.71
CA TRP A 364 6.48 17.48 10.81
C TRP A 364 6.02 17.48 9.36
N GLN A 365 4.76 17.17 9.08
CA GLN A 365 4.20 17.32 7.73
C GLN A 365 4.28 18.75 7.25
N PHE A 366 3.96 19.72 8.11
CA PHE A 366 4.12 21.13 7.76
C PHE A 366 5.57 21.49 7.42
N GLU A 367 6.54 21.03 8.21
CA GLU A 367 7.96 21.30 7.94
C GLU A 367 8.44 20.63 6.65
N MET A 368 7.93 19.44 6.31
CA MET A 368 8.17 18.81 5.00
C MET A 368 7.71 19.73 3.85
N THR A 369 6.55 20.37 3.99
CA THR A 369 6.06 21.31 2.95
C THR A 369 6.87 22.61 2.88
N GLU A 370 7.34 23.12 4.03
CA GLU A 370 8.19 24.31 4.10
C GLU A 370 9.61 24.04 3.56
N ALA A 371 10.12 22.82 3.74
CA ALA A 371 11.41 22.40 3.24
C ALA A 371 11.41 22.16 1.72
N TRP A 372 10.25 21.84 1.13
CA TRP A 372 10.15 21.46 -0.28
C TRP A 372 10.80 22.42 -1.28
N PRO A 373 10.61 23.75 -1.22
CA PRO A 373 11.28 24.67 -2.14
C PRO A 373 12.81 24.53 -2.10
N TYR A 374 13.39 24.36 -0.90
CA TYR A 374 14.83 24.19 -0.71
C TYR A 374 15.32 22.80 -1.17
N ILE A 375 14.49 21.77 -1.00
CA ILE A 375 14.75 20.42 -1.54
C ILE A 375 14.78 20.48 -3.07
N ALA A 376 13.75 21.07 -3.68
CA ALA A 376 13.63 21.21 -5.12
C ALA A 376 14.78 22.02 -5.73
N ASP A 377 15.20 23.10 -5.07
CA ASP A 377 16.37 23.89 -5.48
C ASP A 377 17.66 23.09 -5.41
N ALA A 378 17.90 22.37 -4.31
CA ALA A 378 19.11 21.57 -4.12
C ALA A 378 19.21 20.41 -5.12
N LEU A 379 18.08 19.80 -5.44
CA LEU A 379 17.95 18.72 -6.43
C LEU A 379 17.83 19.25 -7.88
N LYS A 380 17.76 20.57 -8.05
CA LYS A 380 17.57 21.24 -9.34
C LYS A 380 16.34 20.74 -10.11
N VAL A 381 15.25 20.49 -9.38
CA VAL A 381 13.95 20.14 -9.97
C VAL A 381 13.45 21.35 -10.80
N PRO A 382 13.11 21.19 -12.09
CA PRO A 382 12.54 22.26 -12.92
C PRO A 382 11.26 22.85 -12.32
N GLU A 383 10.93 24.10 -12.60
CA GLU A 383 9.78 24.78 -11.98
C GLU A 383 8.45 24.05 -12.26
N GLU A 384 8.25 23.58 -13.49
CA GLU A 384 7.12 22.76 -13.94
C GLU A 384 7.00 21.39 -13.23
N ASP A 385 8.08 20.96 -12.59
CA ASP A 385 8.22 19.68 -11.90
C ASP A 385 8.08 19.81 -10.38
N ARG A 386 7.87 21.04 -9.86
CA ARG A 386 7.80 21.33 -8.43
C ARG A 386 6.41 21.23 -7.79
N GLY A 387 5.39 20.93 -8.58
CA GLY A 387 3.98 20.92 -8.19
C GLY A 387 3.12 21.61 -9.24
N THR A 388 1.86 21.21 -9.37
CA THR A 388 1.09 21.53 -10.59
C THR A 388 0.12 22.69 -10.39
N GLN A 389 0.18 23.69 -11.27
CA GLN A 389 -0.95 24.56 -11.64
C GLN A 389 -1.61 23.94 -12.88
N CYS A 390 -2.35 22.85 -12.70
CA CYS A 390 -3.06 22.22 -13.81
C CYS A 390 -4.44 22.83 -13.98
N GLU A 391 -4.92 22.81 -15.22
CA GLU A 391 -6.27 23.24 -15.57
C GLU A 391 -7.06 22.04 -16.08
N ILE A 392 -8.32 21.94 -15.65
CA ILE A 392 -9.26 20.96 -16.15
C ILE A 392 -9.98 21.61 -17.34
N VAL A 393 -9.43 21.41 -18.53
CA VAL A 393 -9.91 21.96 -19.81
C VAL A 393 -10.03 20.83 -20.83
N GLY A 394 -10.53 21.13 -22.04
CA GLY A 394 -10.54 20.16 -23.14
C GLY A 394 -11.65 19.12 -23.08
N GLU A 395 -11.37 17.94 -23.62
CA GLU A 395 -12.35 16.86 -23.86
C GLU A 395 -12.75 16.13 -22.56
N ILE A 396 -11.88 16.15 -21.55
CA ILE A 396 -12.08 15.55 -20.23
C ILE A 396 -12.93 16.47 -19.34
N ALA A 397 -12.82 17.80 -19.50
CA ALA A 397 -13.44 18.77 -18.61
C ALA A 397 -14.98 18.65 -18.52
N ALA A 398 -15.64 18.25 -19.60
CA ALA A 398 -17.09 18.18 -19.68
C ALA A 398 -17.72 17.20 -18.68
N ASN A 399 -16.98 16.16 -18.26
CA ASN A 399 -17.50 15.12 -17.37
C ASN A 399 -16.82 15.07 -15.99
N ILE A 400 -15.60 15.61 -15.87
CA ILE A 400 -14.83 15.56 -14.62
C ILE A 400 -15.22 16.60 -13.58
N SER A 401 -15.90 17.68 -13.96
CA SER A 401 -16.45 18.64 -12.98
C SER A 401 -17.48 18.02 -12.01
N LYS A 402 -17.89 16.76 -12.23
CA LYS A 402 -18.84 15.99 -11.41
C LYS A 402 -18.17 14.90 -10.56
N ALA A 403 -16.83 14.80 -10.57
CA ALA A 403 -16.07 13.72 -9.94
C ALA A 403 -15.35 14.21 -8.66
N PRO A 404 -16.05 14.36 -7.51
CA PRO A 404 -15.42 14.83 -6.27
C PRO A 404 -14.29 13.90 -5.79
N ASP A 405 -14.39 12.60 -6.09
CA ASP A 405 -13.49 11.56 -5.60
C ASP A 405 -12.08 11.61 -6.23
N LEU A 406 -11.92 12.30 -7.36
CA LEU A 406 -10.61 12.49 -8.00
C LEU A 406 -9.74 13.53 -7.29
N GLY A 407 -10.35 14.48 -6.58
CA GLY A 407 -9.63 15.60 -5.97
C GLY A 407 -9.01 16.57 -6.99
N ALA A 408 -8.01 17.33 -6.57
CA ALA A 408 -7.34 18.28 -7.45
C ALA A 408 -6.61 17.57 -8.60
N CYS A 409 -6.60 18.18 -9.78
CA CYS A 409 -5.75 17.71 -10.87
C CYS A 409 -4.28 17.74 -10.42
N ILE A 410 -3.48 16.88 -11.03
CA ILE A 410 -2.02 16.85 -10.85
C ILE A 410 -1.29 16.94 -12.19
N SER A 411 -1.99 16.84 -13.33
CA SER A 411 -1.46 17.13 -14.66
C SER A 411 -2.50 17.86 -15.53
N ASN A 412 -2.05 18.49 -16.61
CA ASN A 412 -2.93 18.88 -17.72
C ASN A 412 -3.29 17.64 -18.56
N GLU A 413 -4.27 17.76 -19.46
CA GLU A 413 -4.53 16.70 -20.44
C GLU A 413 -3.27 16.36 -21.25
N TYR A 414 -2.95 15.08 -21.36
CA TYR A 414 -1.88 14.55 -22.19
C TYR A 414 -2.40 13.44 -23.12
N ASP A 415 -1.62 13.12 -24.16
CA ASP A 415 -1.99 12.10 -25.14
C ASP A 415 -1.93 10.69 -24.55
N GLY A 416 -3.04 9.96 -24.67
CA GLY A 416 -3.12 8.54 -24.35
C GLY A 416 -2.81 7.67 -25.57
N PRO A 417 -2.46 6.39 -25.36
CA PRO A 417 -2.19 5.47 -26.46
C PRO A 417 -3.44 5.24 -27.32
N ALA A 418 -3.24 4.87 -28.57
CA ALA A 418 -4.35 4.34 -29.37
C ALA A 418 -4.86 3.05 -28.73
N SER A 419 -6.18 2.93 -28.59
CA SER A 419 -6.76 1.72 -28.00
C SER A 419 -6.37 0.48 -28.81
N LYS A 420 -5.97 -0.58 -28.10
CA LYS A 420 -5.73 -1.90 -28.71
C LYS A 420 -7.03 -2.63 -29.04
N THR A 421 -8.15 -2.16 -28.50
CA THR A 421 -9.50 -2.67 -28.72
C THR A 421 -10.37 -1.55 -29.33
N GLY A 422 -11.31 -1.88 -30.22
CA GLY A 422 -12.17 -0.84 -30.82
C GLY A 422 -11.46 0.14 -31.77
N ALA A 423 -11.82 1.43 -31.69
CA ALA A 423 -11.33 2.44 -32.62
C ALA A 423 -9.88 2.82 -32.31
N LYS A 424 -8.95 2.45 -33.19
CA LYS A 424 -7.49 2.67 -33.09
C LYS A 424 -7.04 4.14 -33.19
N LYS A 425 -7.72 5.04 -32.48
CA LYS A 425 -7.37 6.45 -32.37
C LYS A 425 -6.82 6.73 -30.96
N PRO A 426 -5.81 7.59 -30.83
CA PRO A 426 -5.33 8.03 -29.52
C PRO A 426 -6.42 8.82 -28.80
N GLY A 427 -6.48 8.66 -27.49
CA GLY A 427 -7.33 9.46 -26.61
C GLY A 427 -6.55 10.49 -25.81
N LYS A 428 -7.18 11.01 -24.76
CA LYS A 428 -6.58 11.92 -23.78
C LYS A 428 -6.63 11.28 -22.40
N ILE A 429 -5.68 11.65 -21.55
CA ILE A 429 -5.63 11.25 -20.15
C ILE A 429 -5.31 12.50 -19.33
N GLN A 430 -5.87 12.60 -18.13
CA GLN A 430 -5.51 13.62 -17.16
C GLN A 430 -5.44 12.97 -15.78
N ASP A 431 -4.39 13.31 -15.03
CA ASP A 431 -4.18 12.72 -13.71
C ASP A 431 -4.74 13.63 -12.62
N PHE A 432 -5.26 12.99 -11.59
CA PHE A 432 -5.80 13.61 -10.39
C PHE A 432 -5.23 12.94 -9.15
N ARG A 433 -5.38 13.58 -7.98
CA ARG A 433 -4.87 13.02 -6.71
C ARG A 433 -5.46 11.64 -6.38
N GLY A 434 -6.74 11.43 -6.65
CA GLY A 434 -7.48 10.21 -6.33
C GLY A 434 -7.56 9.19 -7.46
N GLY A 435 -7.11 9.53 -8.68
CA GLY A 435 -7.30 8.67 -9.84
C GLY A 435 -6.89 9.32 -11.16
N GLN A 436 -7.42 8.80 -12.25
CA GLN A 436 -7.13 9.27 -13.61
C GLN A 436 -8.44 9.42 -14.38
N ALA A 437 -8.52 10.48 -15.17
CA ALA A 437 -9.56 10.67 -16.16
C ALA A 437 -9.03 10.34 -17.56
N PHE A 438 -9.90 9.82 -18.40
CA PHE A 438 -9.59 9.34 -19.74
C PHE A 438 -10.67 9.83 -20.68
N TRP A 439 -10.29 10.21 -21.89
CA TRP A 439 -11.22 10.46 -22.97
C TRP A 439 -10.76 9.72 -24.22
N SER A 440 -11.71 9.19 -25.00
CA SER A 440 -11.45 8.76 -26.37
C SER A 440 -12.61 9.16 -27.27
N PRO A 441 -12.41 9.26 -28.60
CA PRO A 441 -13.51 9.50 -29.52
C PRO A 441 -14.61 8.42 -29.49
N ALA A 442 -14.28 7.20 -29.03
CA ALA A 442 -15.19 6.07 -28.99
C ALA A 442 -16.01 5.99 -27.69
N THR A 443 -15.39 6.35 -26.57
CA THR A 443 -15.98 6.18 -25.23
C THR A 443 -16.43 7.50 -24.60
N GLY A 444 -15.90 8.64 -25.05
CA GLY A 444 -16.06 9.91 -24.32
C GLY A 444 -15.21 9.96 -23.06
N ALA A 445 -15.46 10.96 -22.21
CA ALA A 445 -14.70 11.20 -20.98
C ALA A 445 -15.26 10.38 -19.81
N HIS A 446 -14.39 9.62 -19.15
CA HIS A 446 -14.67 8.79 -17.97
C HIS A 446 -13.48 8.81 -17.02
N TYR A 447 -13.67 8.41 -15.77
CA TYR A 447 -12.58 8.33 -14.80
C TYR A 447 -12.56 7.01 -14.03
N THR A 448 -11.36 6.65 -13.61
CA THR A 448 -11.14 5.53 -12.69
C THR A 448 -10.37 6.02 -11.49
N TRP A 449 -10.71 5.51 -10.32
CA TRP A 449 -10.12 5.90 -9.05
C TRP A 449 -10.06 4.68 -8.13
N GLY A 450 -9.47 4.85 -6.94
CA GLY A 450 -9.41 3.80 -5.93
C GLY A 450 -8.78 2.50 -6.44
N ARG A 451 -9.35 1.36 -6.00
CA ARG A 451 -8.79 0.02 -6.28
C ARG A 451 -8.95 -0.42 -7.73
N ILE A 452 -10.07 -0.08 -8.37
CA ILE A 452 -10.30 -0.38 -9.78
C ILE A 452 -9.33 0.41 -10.66
N GLY A 453 -9.18 1.72 -10.40
CA GLY A 453 -8.23 2.56 -11.12
C GLY A 453 -6.79 2.11 -10.93
N ALA A 454 -6.41 1.66 -9.73
CA ALA A 454 -5.08 1.14 -9.46
C ALA A 454 -4.75 -0.13 -10.28
N LEU A 455 -5.67 -1.11 -10.33
CA LEU A 455 -5.48 -2.31 -11.16
C LEU A 455 -5.39 -1.93 -12.65
N TYR A 456 -6.30 -1.06 -13.11
CA TYR A 456 -6.32 -0.61 -14.50
C TYR A 456 -5.00 0.08 -14.91
N ALA A 457 -4.46 0.94 -14.05
CA ALA A 457 -3.17 1.58 -14.26
C ALA A 457 -2.00 0.58 -14.28
N GLY A 458 -1.97 -0.38 -13.33
CA GLY A 458 -0.96 -1.45 -13.28
C GLY A 458 -0.94 -2.32 -14.55
N MET A 459 -2.11 -2.55 -15.15
CA MET A 459 -2.25 -3.25 -16.44
C MET A 459 -1.77 -2.44 -17.66
N GLY A 460 -1.35 -1.18 -17.48
CA GLY A 460 -0.95 -0.26 -18.55
C GLY A 460 -2.09 0.63 -19.08
N GLY A 461 -3.18 0.78 -18.32
CA GLY A 461 -4.28 1.69 -18.64
C GLY A 461 -4.91 1.44 -20.02
N PRO A 462 -5.16 2.49 -20.83
CA PRO A 462 -5.75 2.30 -22.16
C PRO A 462 -4.85 1.53 -23.15
N GLY A 463 -3.56 1.38 -22.84
CA GLY A 463 -2.62 0.56 -23.61
C GLY A 463 -2.76 -0.95 -23.33
N SER A 464 -3.56 -1.33 -22.34
CA SER A 464 -3.86 -2.73 -22.02
C SER A 464 -4.88 -3.33 -23.00
N TRP A 465 -5.23 -4.61 -22.82
CA TRP A 465 -6.32 -5.24 -23.58
C TRP A 465 -7.71 -4.76 -23.17
N LEU A 466 -7.85 -4.04 -22.06
CA LEU A 466 -9.13 -3.45 -21.64
C LEU A 466 -9.51 -2.25 -22.51
N GLY A 467 -8.55 -1.50 -23.04
CA GLY A 467 -8.83 -0.23 -23.74
C GLY A 467 -9.42 0.82 -22.82
N TYR A 468 -10.06 1.85 -23.38
CA TYR A 468 -10.59 2.98 -22.63
C TYR A 468 -11.80 2.61 -21.75
N PRO A 469 -12.02 3.28 -20.60
CA PRO A 469 -13.22 3.14 -19.81
C PRO A 469 -14.46 3.63 -20.57
N LYS A 470 -15.60 2.98 -20.35
CA LYS A 470 -16.94 3.25 -20.91
C LYS A 470 -17.97 3.67 -19.85
N SER A 471 -17.58 3.64 -18.58
CA SER A 471 -18.44 4.02 -17.46
C SER A 471 -17.58 4.60 -16.34
N GLU A 472 -18.23 5.27 -15.40
CA GLU A 472 -17.66 5.51 -14.08
C GLU A 472 -17.73 4.23 -13.24
N GLU A 473 -17.27 4.32 -11.99
CA GLU A 473 -17.47 3.27 -11.01
C GLU A 473 -18.95 3.14 -10.64
N ILE A 474 -19.52 1.96 -10.90
CA ILE A 474 -20.92 1.63 -10.64
C ILE A 474 -21.01 0.80 -9.37
N ALA A 475 -21.89 1.22 -8.46
CA ALA A 475 -22.16 0.50 -7.22
C ALA A 475 -23.08 -0.71 -7.41
N ILE A 476 -22.71 -1.81 -6.75
CA ILE A 476 -23.47 -3.06 -6.66
C ILE A 476 -24.06 -3.18 -5.24
N LYS A 477 -25.25 -3.79 -5.14
CA LYS A 477 -26.13 -3.77 -3.95
C LYS A 477 -25.48 -4.27 -2.66
N ASP A 478 -24.54 -5.20 -2.73
CA ASP A 478 -23.88 -5.84 -1.59
C ASP A 478 -22.54 -5.17 -1.19
N GLY A 479 -22.22 -4.04 -1.80
CA GLY A 479 -20.97 -3.32 -1.54
C GLY A 479 -19.90 -3.49 -2.61
N GLY A 480 -20.11 -4.37 -3.61
CA GLY A 480 -19.23 -4.45 -4.76
C GLY A 480 -19.30 -3.23 -5.68
N ARG A 481 -18.33 -3.12 -6.56
CA ARG A 481 -18.17 -2.05 -7.55
C ARG A 481 -17.71 -2.63 -8.88
N PHE A 482 -18.02 -1.99 -9.99
CA PHE A 482 -17.36 -2.31 -11.26
C PHE A 482 -17.21 -1.09 -12.16
N VAL A 483 -16.24 -1.15 -13.07
CA VAL A 483 -16.09 -0.22 -14.20
C VAL A 483 -16.09 -1.02 -15.49
N ALA A 484 -16.82 -0.55 -16.50
CA ALA A 484 -16.83 -1.12 -17.83
C ALA A 484 -15.77 -0.47 -18.71
N PHE A 485 -15.08 -1.27 -19.52
CA PHE A 485 -14.06 -0.86 -20.48
C PHE A 485 -14.38 -1.40 -21.89
N GLU A 486 -13.68 -0.96 -22.92
CA GLU A 486 -13.87 -1.43 -24.29
C GLU A 486 -13.78 -2.95 -24.42
N GLY A 487 -12.75 -3.57 -23.81
CA GLY A 487 -12.43 -5.00 -23.92
C GLY A 487 -12.81 -5.86 -22.71
N GLY A 488 -13.53 -5.32 -21.72
CA GLY A 488 -13.95 -6.07 -20.54
C GLY A 488 -14.45 -5.19 -19.41
N ASN A 489 -14.54 -5.75 -18.21
CA ASN A 489 -14.88 -5.04 -16.98
C ASN A 489 -13.81 -5.29 -15.92
N ILE A 490 -13.67 -4.36 -14.97
CA ILE A 490 -12.99 -4.64 -13.70
C ILE A 490 -14.05 -4.63 -12.60
N TYR A 491 -14.15 -5.72 -11.84
CA TYR A 491 -14.99 -5.84 -10.66
C TYR A 491 -14.16 -5.68 -9.41
N TRP A 492 -14.73 -5.10 -8.35
CA TRP A 492 -14.13 -5.03 -7.02
C TRP A 492 -15.15 -5.38 -5.95
N HIS A 493 -14.72 -6.11 -4.93
CA HIS A 493 -15.47 -6.32 -3.69
C HIS A 493 -14.49 -6.39 -2.51
N PRO A 494 -14.87 -5.93 -1.29
CA PRO A 494 -13.98 -5.95 -0.13
C PRO A 494 -13.33 -7.31 0.17
N SER A 495 -14.01 -8.41 -0.13
CA SER A 495 -13.49 -9.78 0.11
C SER A 495 -12.70 -10.39 -1.05
N THR A 496 -12.71 -9.79 -2.25
CA THR A 496 -12.05 -10.38 -3.43
C THR A 496 -11.02 -9.46 -4.08
N GLY A 497 -10.98 -8.18 -3.71
CA GLY A 497 -10.13 -7.19 -4.37
C GLY A 497 -10.64 -6.85 -5.78
N ALA A 498 -9.82 -6.11 -6.54
CA ALA A 498 -10.13 -5.73 -7.91
C ALA A 498 -9.65 -6.81 -8.89
N VAL A 499 -10.49 -7.22 -9.84
CA VAL A 499 -10.18 -8.28 -10.81
C VAL A 499 -10.73 -7.92 -12.19
N ALA A 500 -9.87 -7.98 -13.21
CA ALA A 500 -10.22 -7.73 -14.60
C ALA A 500 -10.82 -8.99 -15.27
N VAL A 501 -11.89 -8.80 -16.03
CA VAL A 501 -12.66 -9.86 -16.72
C VAL A 501 -12.85 -9.45 -18.18
N LYS A 502 -12.45 -10.32 -19.12
CA LYS A 502 -12.57 -10.06 -20.58
C LYS A 502 -14.03 -10.03 -21.03
N SER A 503 -14.35 -9.27 -22.08
CA SER A 503 -15.73 -9.09 -22.57
C SER A 503 -16.47 -10.40 -22.84
N ASP A 504 -15.82 -11.39 -23.46
CA ASP A 504 -16.43 -12.69 -23.72
C ASP A 504 -16.75 -13.46 -22.43
N ILE A 505 -15.87 -13.39 -21.43
CA ILE A 505 -16.11 -13.94 -20.09
C ILE A 505 -17.23 -13.15 -19.38
N VAL A 506 -17.29 -11.81 -19.52
CA VAL A 506 -18.36 -10.96 -18.95
C VAL A 506 -19.72 -11.31 -19.58
N GLU A 507 -19.76 -11.58 -20.89
CA GLU A 507 -20.96 -11.98 -21.60
C GLU A 507 -21.48 -13.34 -21.09
N GLU A 508 -20.60 -14.32 -20.94
CA GLU A 508 -20.94 -15.62 -20.35
C GLU A 508 -21.43 -15.48 -18.91
N TYR A 509 -20.68 -14.73 -18.10
CA TYR A 509 -21.02 -14.43 -16.72
C TYR A 509 -22.41 -13.76 -16.60
N GLY A 510 -22.76 -12.92 -17.57
CA GLY A 510 -24.05 -12.25 -17.63
C GLY A 510 -25.24 -13.18 -17.88
N LYS A 511 -25.05 -14.31 -18.58
CA LYS A 511 -26.11 -15.32 -18.76
C LYS A 511 -26.57 -15.91 -17.43
N GLY A 512 -25.65 -16.01 -16.46
CA GLY A 512 -25.91 -16.49 -15.10
C GLY A 512 -26.38 -15.42 -14.12
N GLY A 513 -26.51 -14.16 -14.53
CA GLY A 513 -26.89 -13.04 -13.65
C GLY A 513 -25.72 -12.31 -12.99
N TRP A 514 -24.52 -12.38 -13.57
CA TRP A 514 -23.30 -11.74 -13.06
C TRP A 514 -23.04 -12.08 -11.58
N GLU A 515 -22.70 -11.09 -10.76
CA GLU A 515 -22.34 -11.25 -9.35
C GLU A 515 -23.52 -11.64 -8.45
N ASN A 516 -24.75 -11.38 -8.91
CA ASN A 516 -25.97 -11.87 -8.26
C ASN A 516 -26.28 -13.32 -8.65
N GLY A 517 -25.54 -13.86 -9.62
CA GLY A 517 -25.61 -15.23 -10.09
C GLY A 517 -24.87 -16.22 -9.18
N PRO A 518 -24.88 -17.50 -9.55
CA PRO A 518 -24.34 -18.55 -8.70
C PRO A 518 -22.80 -18.51 -8.57
N LEU A 519 -22.09 -17.87 -9.50
CA LEU A 519 -20.64 -17.78 -9.48
C LEU A 519 -20.09 -16.79 -8.43
N GLY A 520 -20.86 -15.79 -8.02
CA GLY A 520 -20.36 -14.68 -7.17
C GLY A 520 -19.32 -13.83 -7.91
N TYR A 521 -18.43 -13.15 -7.18
CA TYR A 521 -17.41 -12.26 -7.74
C TYR A 521 -16.21 -13.00 -8.36
N PRO A 522 -15.52 -12.40 -9.35
CA PRO A 522 -14.22 -12.89 -9.80
C PRO A 522 -13.18 -12.75 -8.69
N ILE A 523 -12.28 -13.72 -8.57
CA ILE A 523 -11.26 -13.77 -7.50
C ILE A 523 -9.81 -13.75 -8.01
N GLU A 524 -9.61 -14.01 -9.31
CA GLU A 524 -8.29 -13.94 -9.95
C GLU A 524 -8.41 -13.56 -11.42
N ALA A 525 -7.33 -13.03 -11.99
CA ALA A 525 -7.24 -12.75 -13.41
C ALA A 525 -7.29 -14.06 -14.24
N ALA A 526 -7.75 -13.95 -15.49
CA ALA A 526 -7.83 -15.11 -16.38
C ALA A 526 -6.43 -15.70 -16.67
N GLN A 527 -6.28 -17.02 -16.50
CA GLN A 527 -5.06 -17.76 -16.76
C GLN A 527 -5.12 -18.48 -18.10
N GLN A 528 -4.01 -18.47 -18.85
CA GLN A 528 -3.89 -19.21 -20.11
C GLN A 528 -3.53 -20.67 -19.86
N VAL A 529 -4.11 -21.56 -20.66
CA VAL A 529 -3.76 -22.98 -20.75
C VAL A 529 -3.20 -23.21 -22.15
N GLU A 530 -1.90 -23.46 -22.23
CA GLU A 530 -1.16 -23.54 -23.50
C GLU A 530 -1.83 -24.51 -24.49
N GLY A 531 -2.16 -24.00 -25.68
CA GLY A 531 -2.80 -24.78 -26.74
C GLY A 531 -4.26 -25.20 -26.47
N LYS A 532 -4.86 -24.85 -25.34
CA LYS A 532 -6.23 -25.27 -24.95
C LYS A 532 -7.21 -24.12 -24.79
N GLY A 533 -6.74 -22.95 -24.34
CA GLY A 533 -7.59 -21.78 -24.12
C GLY A 533 -7.22 -21.04 -22.84
N ALA A 534 -8.22 -20.57 -22.09
CA ALA A 534 -8.05 -19.85 -20.83
C ALA A 534 -9.15 -20.22 -19.83
N TYR A 535 -8.94 -19.89 -18.56
CA TYR A 535 -9.98 -19.98 -17.54
C TYR A 535 -9.89 -18.80 -16.56
N GLN A 536 -11.00 -18.48 -15.90
CA GLN A 536 -11.06 -17.46 -14.86
C GLN A 536 -11.90 -17.96 -13.68
N LYS A 537 -11.33 -17.92 -12.47
CA LYS A 537 -12.04 -18.35 -11.28
C LYS A 537 -12.89 -17.23 -10.68
N PHE A 538 -14.01 -17.66 -10.13
CA PHE A 538 -14.98 -16.90 -9.37
C PHE A 538 -15.16 -17.58 -8.01
N GLN A 539 -15.82 -16.91 -7.06
CA GLN A 539 -16.00 -17.42 -5.69
C GLN A 539 -16.54 -18.86 -5.64
N ASN A 540 -17.49 -19.19 -6.54
CA ASN A 540 -18.20 -20.47 -6.51
C ASN A 540 -18.05 -21.29 -7.80
N GLY A 541 -17.09 -20.96 -8.68
CA GLY A 541 -16.92 -21.67 -9.94
C GLY A 541 -15.86 -21.08 -10.85
N VAL A 542 -15.83 -21.52 -12.10
CA VAL A 542 -14.84 -21.16 -13.10
C VAL A 542 -15.51 -20.98 -14.45
N ILE A 543 -15.17 -19.90 -15.16
CA ILE A 543 -15.52 -19.73 -16.56
C ILE A 543 -14.33 -20.17 -17.41
N TYR A 544 -14.57 -21.08 -18.35
CA TYR A 544 -13.58 -21.56 -19.30
C TYR A 544 -13.81 -20.92 -20.65
N ARG A 545 -12.72 -20.65 -21.37
CA ARG A 545 -12.71 -20.19 -22.75
C ARG A 545 -11.83 -21.11 -23.58
N ASN A 546 -12.34 -21.74 -24.63
CA ASN A 546 -11.51 -22.61 -25.49
C ASN A 546 -10.67 -21.79 -26.49
N ALA A 547 -9.81 -22.46 -27.26
CA ALA A 547 -8.98 -21.83 -28.28
C ALA A 547 -9.78 -21.15 -29.41
N ASN A 548 -11.04 -21.56 -29.65
CA ASN A 548 -11.93 -20.96 -30.64
C ASN A 548 -12.63 -19.69 -30.11
N GLY A 549 -12.54 -19.43 -28.81
CA GLY A 549 -13.20 -18.31 -28.14
C GLY A 549 -14.56 -18.65 -27.53
N ASP A 550 -15.03 -19.90 -27.59
CA ASP A 550 -16.27 -20.30 -26.93
C ASP A 550 -16.08 -20.28 -25.41
N THR A 551 -17.10 -19.83 -24.70
CA THR A 551 -17.11 -19.70 -23.23
C THR A 551 -18.16 -20.60 -22.61
N GLN A 552 -17.84 -21.16 -21.44
CA GLN A 552 -18.77 -21.99 -20.67
C GLN A 552 -18.36 -21.99 -19.19
N TYR A 553 -19.32 -21.76 -18.30
CA TYR A 553 -19.06 -21.81 -16.87
C TYR A 553 -19.34 -23.19 -16.27
N VAL A 554 -18.59 -23.52 -15.22
CA VAL A 554 -18.79 -24.70 -14.36
C VAL A 554 -18.76 -24.21 -12.92
N GLN A 555 -19.64 -24.72 -12.05
CA GLN A 555 -19.78 -24.22 -10.69
C GLN A 555 -19.79 -25.34 -9.63
N GLY A 556 -19.72 -24.94 -8.36
CA GLY A 556 -19.91 -25.80 -7.21
C GLY A 556 -18.93 -26.97 -7.16
N LEU A 557 -19.40 -28.11 -6.63
CA LEU A 557 -18.57 -29.30 -6.43
C LEU A 557 -18.18 -29.98 -7.75
N ILE A 558 -18.95 -29.78 -8.83
CA ILE A 558 -18.56 -30.23 -10.17
C ILE A 558 -17.35 -29.43 -10.66
N SER A 559 -17.33 -28.11 -10.47
CA SER A 559 -16.18 -27.27 -10.82
C SER A 559 -14.93 -27.65 -10.04
N GLN A 560 -15.06 -27.94 -8.73
CA GLN A 560 -13.94 -28.38 -7.91
C GLN A 560 -13.36 -29.68 -8.46
N ARG A 561 -14.21 -30.68 -8.73
CA ARG A 561 -13.78 -31.95 -9.31
C ARG A 561 -13.11 -31.78 -10.66
N TYR A 562 -13.68 -30.96 -11.55
CA TYR A 562 -13.11 -30.71 -12.86
C TYR A 562 -11.72 -30.06 -12.76
N PHE A 563 -11.52 -29.14 -11.81
CA PHE A 563 -10.22 -28.54 -11.56
C PHE A 563 -9.20 -29.55 -11.02
N GLU A 564 -9.59 -30.41 -10.07
CA GLU A 564 -8.74 -31.46 -9.49
C GLU A 564 -8.19 -32.44 -10.53
N ILE A 565 -8.98 -32.79 -11.56
CA ILE A 565 -8.57 -33.71 -12.63
C ILE A 565 -7.84 -33.02 -13.78
N GLY A 566 -7.49 -31.75 -13.62
CA GLY A 566 -6.68 -30.99 -14.59
C GLY A 566 -7.48 -30.15 -15.58
N HIS A 567 -8.77 -29.88 -15.34
CA HIS A 567 -9.60 -28.94 -16.10
C HIS A 567 -9.50 -29.12 -17.63
N LEU A 568 -9.16 -28.07 -18.40
CA LEU A 568 -8.94 -28.14 -19.85
C LEU A 568 -7.83 -29.14 -20.29
N ASN A 569 -6.93 -29.54 -19.39
CA ASN A 569 -5.94 -30.60 -19.65
C ASN A 569 -6.45 -32.01 -19.32
N SER A 570 -7.62 -32.10 -18.66
CA SER A 570 -8.22 -33.39 -18.35
C SER A 570 -8.71 -34.11 -19.61
N PRO A 571 -8.88 -35.45 -19.56
CA PRO A 571 -9.42 -36.19 -20.70
C PRO A 571 -10.87 -35.81 -21.06
N LEU A 572 -11.60 -35.13 -20.17
CA LEU A 572 -12.98 -34.69 -20.44
C LEU A 572 -13.06 -33.62 -21.54
N GLY A 573 -12.01 -32.82 -21.75
CA GLY A 573 -12.03 -31.71 -22.69
C GLY A 573 -12.89 -30.53 -22.20
N PHE A 574 -13.30 -29.66 -23.12
CA PHE A 574 -14.04 -28.43 -22.84
C PHE A 574 -15.48 -28.71 -22.32
N PRO A 575 -16.00 -27.95 -21.33
CA PRO A 575 -17.39 -28.07 -20.90
C PRO A 575 -18.37 -27.62 -22.00
N LYS A 576 -19.52 -28.28 -22.09
CA LYS A 576 -20.52 -28.05 -23.16
C LYS A 576 -21.86 -27.51 -22.66
N THR A 577 -22.13 -27.63 -21.36
CA THR A 577 -23.40 -27.22 -20.76
C THR A 577 -23.16 -26.55 -19.43
N ASP A 578 -24.14 -25.76 -18.99
CA ASP A 578 -24.27 -25.39 -17.59
C ASP A 578 -24.55 -26.64 -16.73
N GLU A 579 -24.68 -26.42 -15.43
CA GLU A 579 -25.10 -27.46 -14.49
C GLU A 579 -26.59 -27.82 -14.66
N LEU A 580 -26.84 -29.01 -15.20
CA LEU A 580 -28.17 -29.54 -15.45
C LEU A 580 -28.70 -30.29 -14.22
N ASN A 581 -30.01 -30.15 -13.96
CA ASN A 581 -30.70 -30.95 -12.94
C ASN A 581 -30.86 -32.41 -13.39
N THR A 582 -30.73 -33.34 -12.44
CA THR A 582 -31.01 -34.76 -12.61
C THR A 582 -31.95 -35.24 -11.49
N PRO A 583 -32.51 -36.47 -11.58
CA PRO A 583 -33.34 -37.01 -10.50
C PRO A 583 -32.63 -37.02 -9.14
N ARG A 584 -33.40 -37.10 -8.06
CA ARG A 584 -32.89 -37.14 -6.67
C ARG A 584 -32.10 -35.89 -6.23
N GLY A 585 -32.31 -34.74 -6.88
CA GLY A 585 -31.66 -33.47 -6.52
C GLY A 585 -30.18 -33.41 -6.88
N ALA A 586 -29.70 -34.36 -7.69
CA ALA A 586 -28.35 -34.41 -8.19
C ALA A 586 -28.19 -33.52 -9.43
N LYS A 587 -26.94 -33.28 -9.80
CA LYS A 587 -26.54 -32.31 -10.82
C LYS A 587 -25.54 -32.93 -11.77
N ARG A 588 -25.49 -32.43 -13.01
CA ARG A 588 -24.48 -32.88 -13.98
C ARG A 588 -24.03 -31.77 -14.92
N THR A 589 -22.79 -31.85 -15.38
CA THR A 589 -22.25 -31.03 -16.46
C THR A 589 -21.69 -31.94 -17.54
N GLU A 590 -22.05 -31.67 -18.79
CA GLU A 590 -21.53 -32.41 -19.94
C GLU A 590 -20.26 -31.72 -20.48
N PHE A 591 -19.30 -32.53 -20.90
CA PHE A 591 -18.02 -32.13 -21.49
C PHE A 591 -17.87 -32.81 -22.86
N GLU A 592 -16.86 -32.41 -23.63
CA GLU A 592 -16.57 -32.99 -24.94
C GLU A 592 -16.49 -34.53 -24.94
N ASN A 593 -15.85 -35.10 -23.91
CA ASN A 593 -15.55 -36.53 -23.84
C ASN A 593 -16.13 -37.24 -22.61
N GLY A 594 -17.12 -36.63 -21.93
CA GLY A 594 -17.74 -37.26 -20.77
C GLY A 594 -18.68 -36.36 -19.99
N ILE A 595 -19.07 -36.80 -18.80
CA ILE A 595 -19.99 -36.10 -17.90
C ILE A 595 -19.44 -36.17 -16.48
N ILE A 596 -19.53 -35.07 -15.74
CA ILE A 596 -19.36 -35.11 -14.28
C ILE A 596 -20.74 -35.05 -13.63
N TYR A 597 -21.02 -36.02 -12.78
CA TYR A 597 -22.22 -36.09 -11.96
C TYR A 597 -21.88 -35.72 -10.52
N TRP A 598 -22.76 -34.96 -9.87
CA TRP A 598 -22.71 -34.71 -8.43
C TRP A 598 -24.03 -35.10 -7.77
N SER A 599 -23.95 -35.76 -6.62
CA SER A 599 -25.09 -35.93 -5.71
C SER A 599 -24.67 -35.72 -4.26
N PRO A 600 -25.61 -35.39 -3.33
CA PRO A 600 -25.29 -35.25 -1.92
C PRO A 600 -24.66 -36.52 -1.29
N GLN A 601 -25.00 -37.71 -1.81
CA GLN A 601 -24.53 -38.98 -1.26
C GLN A 601 -23.19 -39.43 -1.86
N THR A 602 -22.93 -39.09 -3.12
CA THR A 602 -21.78 -39.62 -3.85
C THR A 602 -20.65 -38.61 -4.01
N GLY A 603 -20.91 -37.32 -3.88
CA GLY A 603 -19.96 -36.30 -4.34
C GLY A 603 -19.89 -36.23 -5.86
N ALA A 604 -18.88 -35.49 -6.37
CA ALA A 604 -18.71 -35.23 -7.80
C ALA A 604 -17.75 -36.24 -8.44
N HIS A 605 -18.22 -36.97 -9.46
CA HIS A 605 -17.46 -38.00 -10.15
C HIS A 605 -17.70 -37.98 -11.66
N GLU A 606 -16.61 -38.14 -12.41
CA GLU A 606 -16.58 -38.18 -13.86
C GLU A 606 -16.89 -39.58 -14.41
N ILE A 607 -17.51 -39.61 -15.59
CA ILE A 607 -17.63 -40.78 -16.45
C ILE A 607 -17.32 -40.37 -17.89
N TYR A 608 -16.46 -41.13 -18.57
CA TYR A 608 -16.02 -40.83 -19.93
C TYR A 608 -16.92 -41.50 -20.97
N TYR A 609 -17.11 -40.87 -22.12
CA TYR A 609 -17.78 -41.50 -23.26
C TYR A 609 -16.98 -42.72 -23.75
N GLY A 610 -17.69 -43.80 -24.05
CA GLY A 610 -17.11 -45.08 -24.43
C GLY A 610 -17.96 -46.28 -23.96
N GLU A 611 -17.39 -47.48 -24.03
CA GLU A 611 -18.13 -48.74 -23.83
C GLU A 611 -18.83 -48.84 -22.46
N ILE A 612 -18.20 -48.35 -21.39
CA ILE A 612 -18.81 -48.32 -20.06
C ILE A 612 -20.04 -47.40 -20.05
N PHE A 613 -19.90 -46.18 -20.59
CA PHE A 613 -20.97 -45.20 -20.64
C PHE A 613 -22.14 -45.72 -21.48
N ASP A 614 -21.89 -46.28 -22.67
CA ASP A 614 -22.92 -46.82 -23.56
C ASP A 614 -23.67 -48.00 -22.93
N ALA A 615 -22.96 -48.84 -22.19
CA ALA A 615 -23.58 -49.94 -21.48
C ALA A 615 -24.42 -49.45 -20.29
N TRP A 616 -23.92 -48.50 -19.51
CA TRP A 616 -24.65 -47.89 -18.40
C TRP A 616 -25.88 -47.12 -18.88
N ALA A 617 -25.78 -46.41 -20.01
CA ALA A 617 -26.88 -45.73 -20.69
C ALA A 617 -28.06 -46.67 -20.98
N LYS A 618 -27.80 -47.87 -21.50
CA LYS A 618 -28.83 -48.90 -21.77
C LYS A 618 -29.55 -49.40 -20.52
N THR A 619 -29.02 -49.12 -19.34
CA THR A 619 -29.63 -49.49 -18.05
C THR A 619 -30.38 -48.33 -17.36
N GLY A 620 -30.51 -47.19 -18.05
CA GLY A 620 -31.28 -46.02 -17.58
C GLY A 620 -30.45 -44.91 -16.93
N TYR A 621 -29.13 -44.84 -17.20
CA TYR A 621 -28.22 -43.84 -16.64
C TYR A 621 -28.32 -43.72 -15.10
N GLU A 622 -28.26 -42.50 -14.55
CA GLU A 622 -28.27 -42.22 -13.12
C GLU A 622 -29.62 -42.48 -12.42
N GLY A 623 -30.70 -42.48 -13.20
CA GLY A 623 -32.04 -42.90 -12.74
C GLY A 623 -32.25 -44.41 -12.81
N GLY A 624 -31.30 -45.14 -13.39
CA GLY A 624 -31.40 -46.55 -13.71
C GLY A 624 -30.97 -47.49 -12.58
N LYS A 625 -30.73 -48.75 -12.97
CA LYS A 625 -30.44 -49.84 -12.04
C LYS A 625 -29.18 -49.62 -11.19
N TRP A 626 -28.17 -48.90 -11.72
CA TRP A 626 -26.84 -48.80 -11.12
C TRP A 626 -26.60 -47.51 -10.33
N GLY A 627 -27.40 -46.47 -10.59
CA GLY A 627 -27.29 -45.18 -9.89
C GLY A 627 -26.12 -44.32 -10.39
N PHE A 628 -25.68 -43.38 -9.55
CA PHE A 628 -24.61 -42.42 -9.86
C PHE A 628 -23.21 -43.05 -9.80
N PRO A 629 -22.23 -42.52 -10.56
CA PRO A 629 -20.81 -42.80 -10.35
C PRO A 629 -20.36 -42.40 -8.93
N VAL A 630 -19.50 -43.21 -8.30
CA VAL A 630 -19.00 -42.98 -6.92
C VAL A 630 -17.49 -42.93 -6.80
N GLU A 631 -16.76 -43.20 -7.88
CA GLU A 631 -15.30 -43.12 -7.94
C GLU A 631 -14.88 -42.73 -9.36
N ALA A 632 -13.64 -42.27 -9.53
CA ALA A 632 -13.05 -42.06 -10.85
C ALA A 632 -12.93 -43.37 -11.65
N GLN A 633 -13.04 -43.29 -12.99
CA GLN A 633 -12.73 -44.42 -13.86
C GLN A 633 -11.27 -44.85 -13.70
N LYS A 634 -11.02 -46.14 -13.52
CA LYS A 634 -9.69 -46.71 -13.31
C LYS A 634 -9.28 -47.61 -14.46
N ASN A 635 -8.02 -47.51 -14.86
CA ASN A 635 -7.38 -48.51 -15.71
C ASN A 635 -7.12 -49.78 -14.88
N ILE A 636 -7.45 -50.94 -15.45
CA ILE A 636 -7.19 -52.26 -14.87
C ILE A 636 -6.28 -53.08 -15.82
N PRO A 637 -5.65 -54.17 -15.35
CA PRO A 637 -4.72 -54.96 -16.17
C PRO A 637 -5.30 -55.38 -17.53
N ALA A 638 -4.42 -55.64 -18.50
CA ALA A 638 -4.76 -56.00 -19.87
C ALA A 638 -5.56 -54.94 -20.64
N GLY A 639 -5.37 -53.65 -20.33
CA GLY A 639 -6.00 -52.53 -21.04
C GLY A 639 -7.49 -52.38 -20.75
N GLY A 640 -7.99 -53.02 -19.69
CA GLY A 640 -9.37 -52.85 -19.26
C GLY A 640 -9.60 -51.52 -18.53
N ILE A 641 -10.87 -51.13 -18.43
CA ILE A 641 -11.32 -49.96 -17.66
C ILE A 641 -12.43 -50.38 -16.70
N SER A 642 -12.53 -49.70 -15.55
CA SER A 642 -13.51 -49.98 -14.50
C SER A 642 -14.12 -48.68 -13.97
N GLN A 643 -15.43 -48.67 -13.81
CA GLN A 643 -16.19 -47.56 -13.24
C GLN A 643 -17.10 -48.09 -12.13
N LYS A 644 -17.02 -47.48 -10.95
CA LYS A 644 -17.88 -47.83 -9.81
C LYS A 644 -19.08 -46.89 -9.73
N PHE A 645 -20.23 -47.46 -9.40
CA PHE A 645 -21.52 -46.81 -9.21
C PHE A 645 -22.11 -47.16 -7.85
N GLU A 646 -23.15 -46.45 -7.42
CA GLU A 646 -23.83 -46.64 -6.13
C GLU A 646 -24.19 -48.11 -5.84
N LYS A 647 -24.58 -48.88 -6.87
CA LYS A 647 -25.10 -50.25 -6.72
C LYS A 647 -24.21 -51.32 -7.34
N GLY A 648 -23.00 -50.97 -7.78
CA GLY A 648 -22.01 -51.93 -8.27
C GLY A 648 -20.99 -51.35 -9.23
N THR A 649 -20.23 -52.22 -9.89
CA THR A 649 -19.10 -51.86 -10.74
C THR A 649 -19.31 -52.37 -12.15
N VAL A 650 -18.96 -51.54 -13.13
CA VAL A 650 -18.93 -51.91 -14.55
C VAL A 650 -17.48 -51.98 -14.99
N THR A 651 -17.07 -53.13 -15.53
CA THR A 651 -15.72 -53.35 -16.04
C THR A 651 -15.76 -53.71 -17.51
N VAL A 652 -14.85 -53.15 -18.29
CA VAL A 652 -14.55 -53.56 -19.66
C VAL A 652 -13.19 -54.22 -19.69
N THR A 653 -13.10 -55.41 -20.28
CA THR A 653 -11.83 -56.11 -20.51
C THR A 653 -11.91 -56.84 -21.83
N ASN A 654 -10.93 -56.65 -22.74
CA ASN A 654 -10.95 -57.22 -24.09
C ASN A 654 -12.28 -56.94 -24.86
N GLY A 655 -12.85 -55.74 -24.72
CA GLY A 655 -14.12 -55.34 -25.35
C GLY A 655 -15.39 -56.00 -24.75
N GLN A 656 -15.27 -56.75 -23.65
CA GLN A 656 -16.41 -57.34 -22.96
C GLN A 656 -16.82 -56.49 -21.75
N VAL A 657 -18.05 -55.99 -21.77
CA VAL A 657 -18.65 -55.28 -20.64
C VAL A 657 -19.22 -56.28 -19.63
N LYS A 658 -18.84 -56.14 -18.36
CA LYS A 658 -19.37 -56.93 -17.25
C LYS A 658 -19.89 -56.01 -16.15
N PHE A 659 -21.13 -56.24 -15.75
CA PHE A 659 -21.76 -55.58 -14.61
C PHE A 659 -21.68 -56.47 -13.37
N THR A 660 -21.18 -55.94 -12.26
CA THR A 660 -21.04 -56.66 -10.98
C THR A 660 -21.75 -55.88 -9.88
N PRO A 661 -22.88 -56.36 -9.33
CA PRO A 661 -23.55 -55.73 -8.19
C PRO A 661 -22.63 -55.62 -6.97
N ASN A 662 -22.85 -54.61 -6.14
CA ASN A 662 -22.27 -54.58 -4.80
C ASN A 662 -22.75 -55.82 -4.01
N ALA A 663 -21.86 -56.38 -3.19
CA ALA A 663 -22.15 -57.55 -2.36
C ALA A 663 -23.19 -57.24 -1.27
#